data_AF-A0AAD9YCG1-F1
#
_entry.id   AF-A0AAD9YCG1-F1
#
_cell.length_a   1.000
_cell.length_b   1.000
_cell.length_c   1.000
_cell.angle_alpha   90.00
_cell.angle_beta   90.00
_cell.angle_gamma   90.00
#
_symmetry.space_group_name_H-M   'P 1'
#
loop_
_entity.id
_entity.type
_entity.pdbx_description
1 polymer ?
#
loop_
_entity_poly.entity_id
_entity_poly.type
_entity_poly.pdbx_seq_one_letter_code
_entity_poly.pdbx_strand_id
1 'polypeptide(L)'
;MGLSRGTWLGKPPSRTRPVHKVLNRLFLVHGPVAGNTTPSPSVGPSNATLDSPRSHHTLNYSPAPCPKPAATAPPLAPAPAPAAIRPRHTSSPRTCLPRQIPPSSCPSGRSHYTTIHTPPHPSRLLLRRTLPTTTNCLVPSPTSASFFFSASLPPTHAPVMSMASYPFSSSSSSDISTPRSASPSPSSVASARSSRSSISNKRMSISSRRMTDFNPMSSVDINAIEEKMRMASLDQHRGYAQNTFGEVQQYRNNEPLPRSQAVGYQVLNQPLWNKGRSCRLPISSLQYLKPRRPLLNPRISSSSIHNSSKLTARVESGLAFTPEERINKNLTGLIPHTMESLQTQCARAMKMINTRSTPVDKYLYLSSLKAQNFDLFYRLLMDNIRDLMPLVYTPTIGDVCLQYSTLYTRPEALYISIKQRKSIRTMLRNWPYPNPEICVVTDGSRILGLGDLGVNGVGISIGKLALYTGAAGIHPENTLPIVLDTGTNNENNLKDPFYLGIRSKRVSVAEQQAFMDEFMEAVAEVYPNMTVQFEDFESEKAFNYLDRYRNKYRCFNDDIQGTGAVVLAGYINAVELSGVPLEEQRLVFMGAGSAGVGVAKQLVEYYTKRGLSEQAAKDKFWLVDTKGLVTKDRSDKLAEHKKYFARVDNNGHQFRTLEEVIAYVKPSALVGLTATFGVFTESVVRALKASVDAGGLGRRPVLFPLSNPLTKAECTFEQAIQWTDGTVLFASGSPFNPVTVKSKEGESITYHPNQGNNVYVFPGLGLGAILAKATKITDDMVYTSAASLAASLNADEIHKGLIYPRIERVRDASLIVAREVMKAARRAGVSQLPESQWVEWEEWGDVALNAWIKERVYDPVSFSERSRI
;
A
#
# COMPACT_ATOMS: atom_id res chain seq x y z
N MET A 1 -2.58 -16.87 -71.74
CA MET A 1 -3.25 -15.58 -71.42
C MET A 1 -3.77 -15.69 -69.99
N GLY A 2 -3.58 -14.76 -69.06
CA GLY A 2 -2.76 -13.53 -69.08
C GLY A 2 -2.76 -12.85 -67.69
N LEU A 3 -1.64 -12.21 -67.35
CA LEU A 3 -1.31 -11.31 -66.21
C LEU A 3 -2.52 -10.65 -65.48
N SER A 4 -2.67 -10.54 -64.15
CA SER A 4 -1.78 -10.34 -62.96
C SER A 4 -1.60 -8.89 -62.48
N ARG A 5 -1.64 -8.69 -61.14
CA ARG A 5 -1.14 -7.54 -60.33
C ARG A 5 -1.90 -6.20 -60.42
N GLY A 6 -1.95 -5.49 -59.28
CA GLY A 6 -2.51 -4.13 -59.16
C GLY A 6 -2.74 -3.68 -57.71
N THR A 7 -1.70 -3.18 -57.04
CA THR A 7 -1.75 -2.63 -55.66
C THR A 7 -1.62 -1.12 -55.65
N TRP A 8 -2.37 -0.40 -54.78
CA TRP A 8 -1.90 0.68 -53.86
C TRP A 8 -2.97 1.75 -53.51
N LEU A 9 -2.92 2.21 -52.24
CA LEU A 9 -3.27 3.54 -51.69
C LEU A 9 -4.63 4.22 -51.98
N GLY A 10 -5.39 4.48 -50.90
CA GLY A 10 -6.43 5.52 -50.81
C GLY A 10 -6.82 5.80 -49.34
N LYS A 11 -6.94 7.08 -48.94
CA LYS A 11 -7.35 7.49 -47.57
C LYS A 11 -8.88 7.70 -47.48
N PRO A 12 -9.52 7.31 -46.36
CA PRO A 12 -10.74 7.93 -45.85
C PRO A 12 -10.45 9.04 -44.80
N PRO A 13 -11.44 9.84 -44.36
CA PRO A 13 -11.19 11.21 -43.89
C PRO A 13 -11.30 11.42 -42.36
N SER A 14 -11.24 12.69 -41.94
CA SER A 14 -11.14 13.13 -40.53
C SER A 14 -12.27 14.05 -40.07
N ARG A 15 -12.43 14.17 -38.74
CA ARG A 15 -13.27 15.11 -37.95
C ARG A 15 -14.78 14.83 -37.87
N THR A 16 -15.24 14.77 -36.62
CA THR A 16 -16.13 15.81 -36.05
C THR A 16 -15.72 16.11 -34.60
N ARG A 17 -15.89 17.36 -34.16
CA ARG A 17 -15.89 17.81 -32.75
C ARG A 17 -17.07 18.77 -32.59
N PRO A 18 -17.87 18.70 -31.52
CA PRO A 18 -18.73 19.81 -31.13
C PRO A 18 -17.95 20.87 -30.33
N VAL A 19 -18.37 22.13 -30.44
CA VAL A 19 -17.90 23.27 -29.63
C VAL A 19 -19.13 24.10 -29.28
N HIS A 20 -19.25 24.55 -28.03
CA HIS A 20 -20.20 25.61 -27.66
C HIS A 20 -19.51 26.70 -26.84
N LYS A 21 -19.90 27.95 -27.09
CA LYS A 21 -19.45 29.17 -26.42
C LYS A 21 -20.62 30.14 -26.29
N VAL A 22 -20.93 30.56 -25.07
CA VAL A 22 -21.70 31.77 -24.72
C VAL A 22 -21.06 32.26 -23.41
N LEU A 23 -20.12 33.21 -23.49
CA LEU A 23 -20.31 34.66 -23.34
C LEU A 23 -20.64 35.12 -21.92
N ASN A 24 -19.75 35.92 -21.35
CA ASN A 24 -20.15 37.24 -20.84
C ASN A 24 -18.98 38.24 -20.90
N ARG A 25 -19.27 39.53 -21.11
CA ARG A 25 -18.27 40.61 -21.20
C ARG A 25 -18.94 41.97 -20.96
N LEU A 26 -18.34 42.82 -20.13
CA LEU A 26 -18.50 44.28 -20.14
C LEU A 26 -17.08 44.88 -20.22
N PHE A 27 -16.76 45.74 -21.19
CA PHE A 27 -16.93 47.21 -21.17
C PHE A 27 -16.16 47.87 -20.01
N LEU A 28 -15.30 48.88 -20.23
CA LEU A 28 -15.35 49.96 -21.24
C LEU A 28 -14.07 50.11 -22.12
N VAL A 29 -14.14 51.00 -23.12
CA VAL A 29 -13.02 51.43 -23.99
C VAL A 29 -13.10 52.93 -24.29
N HIS A 30 -12.03 53.66 -23.97
CA HIS A 30 -11.53 54.92 -24.56
C HIS A 30 -10.05 55.02 -24.13
N GLY A 31 -9.12 55.76 -24.75
CA GLY A 31 -9.12 56.65 -25.90
C GLY A 31 -7.82 57.49 -25.82
N PRO A 32 -6.99 57.62 -26.88
CA PRO A 32 -5.61 58.10 -26.72
C PRO A 32 -5.46 59.62 -26.77
N VAL A 33 -4.41 60.14 -26.12
CA VAL A 33 -3.91 61.53 -26.24
C VAL A 33 -2.38 61.49 -26.32
N ALA A 34 -1.79 62.35 -27.17
CA ALA A 34 -0.35 62.54 -27.31
C ALA A 34 0.10 63.88 -26.72
N GLY A 35 1.36 63.98 -26.29
CA GLY A 35 1.94 65.22 -25.77
C GLY A 35 3.46 65.14 -25.68
N ASN A 36 4.16 66.05 -26.36
CA ASN A 36 5.62 66.10 -26.40
C ASN A 36 6.21 66.64 -25.09
N THR A 37 7.41 66.17 -24.71
CA THR A 37 8.52 67.08 -24.35
C THR A 37 9.87 66.36 -24.39
N THR A 38 10.78 66.89 -25.20
CA THR A 38 12.24 66.65 -25.14
C THR A 38 12.91 68.03 -25.15
N PRO A 39 14.08 68.18 -24.51
CA PRO A 39 15.29 68.06 -25.32
C PRO A 39 16.45 67.29 -24.67
N SER A 40 17.38 66.86 -25.52
CA SER A 40 18.71 66.29 -25.21
C SER A 40 19.75 67.46 -25.04
N PRO A 41 21.10 67.38 -25.23
CA PRO A 41 21.95 66.33 -25.84
C PRO A 41 23.34 66.02 -25.21
N SER A 42 23.90 64.85 -25.56
CA SER A 42 25.34 64.60 -25.84
C SER A 42 25.43 63.24 -26.58
N VAL A 43 25.68 63.14 -27.89
CA VAL A 43 26.95 63.31 -28.64
C VAL A 43 27.97 62.16 -28.41
N GLY A 44 28.18 61.33 -29.45
CA GLY A 44 29.36 60.46 -29.65
C GLY A 44 30.23 61.06 -30.79
N PRO A 45 30.78 60.29 -31.76
CA PRO A 45 31.24 58.89 -31.79
C PRO A 45 32.72 58.78 -32.29
N SER A 46 33.29 57.58 -32.49
CA SER A 46 34.55 57.41 -33.28
C SER A 46 34.83 55.97 -33.79
N ASN A 47 35.69 55.85 -34.83
CA ASN A 47 36.13 54.61 -35.50
C ASN A 47 37.67 54.54 -35.59
N ALA A 48 38.27 53.34 -35.51
CA ALA A 48 39.56 52.90 -36.10
C ALA A 48 39.74 51.37 -35.84
N THR A 49 40.31 50.42 -36.62
CA THR A 49 41.44 50.32 -37.59
C THR A 49 42.82 50.55 -36.96
N LEU A 50 43.87 49.72 -37.10
CA LEU A 50 44.17 48.48 -37.86
C LEU A 50 44.64 47.35 -36.86
N ASP A 51 45.14 46.15 -37.17
CA ASP A 51 46.06 45.70 -38.23
C ASP A 51 46.13 44.16 -38.45
N SER A 52 46.93 43.69 -39.42
CA SER A 52 47.14 42.25 -39.75
C SER A 52 48.57 41.96 -40.25
N PRO A 53 49.06 40.70 -40.27
CA PRO A 53 48.97 39.93 -41.54
C PRO A 53 48.97 38.38 -41.48
N ARG A 54 48.42 37.78 -42.56
CA ARG A 54 48.82 36.56 -43.34
C ARG A 54 49.70 35.47 -42.66
N SER A 55 49.43 34.18 -42.80
CA SER A 55 49.42 33.39 -44.08
C SER A 55 48.83 31.97 -43.86
N HIS A 56 48.05 31.37 -44.80
CA HIS A 56 48.43 30.47 -45.93
C HIS A 56 49.30 29.24 -45.53
N HIS A 57 49.13 27.99 -46.04
CA HIS A 57 48.26 27.40 -47.09
C HIS A 57 48.11 25.85 -46.94
N THR A 58 47.02 25.26 -47.47
CA THR A 58 46.80 23.94 -48.18
C THR A 58 47.92 22.85 -48.29
N LEU A 59 47.71 21.52 -48.56
CA LEU A 59 46.57 20.67 -49.02
C LEU A 59 46.86 19.14 -48.84
N ASN A 60 45.89 18.28 -49.22
CA ASN A 60 45.85 16.79 -49.34
C ASN A 60 47.14 16.01 -49.73
N TYR A 61 47.28 14.75 -49.28
CA TYR A 61 47.06 13.50 -50.10
C TYR A 61 47.28 12.17 -49.31
N SER A 62 46.91 11.04 -49.92
CA SER A 62 47.13 9.61 -49.53
C SER A 62 48.02 8.94 -50.62
N PRO A 63 48.66 7.72 -50.48
CA PRO A 63 48.15 6.50 -49.82
C PRO A 63 49.21 5.58 -49.10
N ALA A 64 48.91 4.27 -48.99
CA ALA A 64 49.60 3.19 -48.24
C ALA A 64 50.92 2.68 -48.90
N PRO A 65 51.75 1.76 -48.30
CA PRO A 65 51.37 0.37 -47.96
C PRO A 65 52.00 -0.25 -46.67
N CYS A 66 51.78 -1.55 -46.44
CA CYS A 66 52.34 -2.35 -45.32
C CYS A 66 53.75 -2.94 -45.61
N PRO A 67 54.43 -3.46 -44.56
CA PRO A 67 55.19 -4.72 -44.71
C PRO A 67 54.97 -5.77 -43.59
N LYS A 68 55.36 -7.01 -43.91
CA LYS A 68 55.58 -8.23 -43.09
C LYS A 68 56.76 -8.98 -43.77
N PRO A 69 57.59 -9.85 -43.12
CA PRO A 69 57.16 -11.15 -42.56
C PRO A 69 58.08 -11.71 -41.42
N ALA A 70 58.23 -13.05 -41.33
CA ALA A 70 59.01 -13.89 -40.38
C ALA A 70 58.43 -14.02 -38.95
N ALA A 71 58.03 -15.16 -38.37
CA ALA A 71 57.98 -16.61 -38.71
C ALA A 71 59.12 -17.54 -38.23
N THR A 72 58.82 -18.34 -37.17
CA THR A 72 59.43 -19.64 -36.80
C THR A 72 58.41 -20.48 -36.00
N ALA A 73 58.53 -21.83 -36.06
CA ALA A 73 57.62 -22.83 -35.46
C ALA A 73 58.28 -24.24 -35.53
N PRO A 74 57.66 -25.35 -35.08
CA PRO A 74 56.80 -25.60 -33.90
C PRO A 74 57.56 -26.54 -32.89
N PRO A 75 57.17 -27.76 -32.41
CA PRO A 75 56.28 -28.79 -32.97
C PRO A 75 55.20 -29.46 -32.04
N LEU A 76 54.18 -30.02 -32.71
CA LEU A 76 53.43 -31.26 -32.40
C LEU A 76 52.40 -31.33 -31.24
N ALA A 77 51.54 -32.36 -31.38
CA ALA A 77 50.28 -32.64 -30.67
C ALA A 77 50.31 -34.11 -30.13
N PRO A 78 49.23 -34.90 -29.86
CA PRO A 78 47.81 -34.78 -30.25
C PRO A 78 46.78 -34.94 -29.10
N ALA A 79 45.50 -34.82 -29.46
CA ALA A 79 44.36 -35.29 -28.66
C ALA A 79 44.05 -36.77 -28.94
N PRO A 80 43.24 -37.44 -28.10
CA PRO A 80 42.40 -38.54 -28.54
C PRO A 80 40.90 -38.26 -28.38
N ALA A 81 40.11 -38.91 -29.23
CA ALA A 81 38.65 -38.96 -29.20
C ALA A 81 38.19 -40.43 -28.91
N PRO A 82 36.89 -40.80 -28.98
CA PRO A 82 36.34 -41.86 -28.13
C PRO A 82 36.57 -43.30 -28.60
N ALA A 83 36.49 -44.24 -27.64
CA ALA A 83 36.30 -45.67 -27.88
C ALA A 83 35.40 -46.30 -26.80
N ALA A 84 34.73 -47.40 -27.12
CA ALA A 84 33.90 -48.18 -26.21
C ALA A 84 34.08 -49.68 -26.47
N ILE A 85 33.91 -50.54 -25.46
CA ILE A 85 33.72 -52.01 -25.56
C ILE A 85 33.17 -52.57 -24.22
N ARG A 86 32.49 -53.73 -24.27
CA ARG A 86 31.86 -54.47 -23.14
C ARG A 86 32.62 -55.84 -22.94
N PRO A 87 32.10 -56.96 -22.36
CA PRO A 87 30.92 -57.21 -21.49
C PRO A 87 31.15 -58.19 -20.30
N ARG A 88 30.12 -58.38 -19.46
CA ARG A 88 29.63 -59.63 -18.79
C ARG A 88 28.22 -59.29 -18.26
N HIS A 89 27.11 -59.90 -18.68
CA HIS A 89 26.59 -61.26 -18.40
C HIS A 89 26.41 -61.57 -16.90
N THR A 90 25.30 -62.18 -16.47
CA THR A 90 24.07 -62.61 -17.20
C THR A 90 23.06 -61.44 -17.34
N SER A 91 21.73 -61.53 -17.59
CA SER A 91 20.74 -62.62 -17.78
C SER A 91 19.60 -62.15 -18.71
N SER A 92 18.69 -63.03 -19.13
CA SER A 92 17.38 -62.70 -19.74
C SER A 92 16.41 -63.88 -19.56
N PRO A 93 15.06 -63.70 -19.66
CA PRO A 93 14.39 -64.00 -20.95
C PRO A 93 13.77 -62.83 -21.78
N ARG A 94 12.43 -62.79 -21.94
CA ARG A 94 11.71 -62.62 -23.23
C ARG A 94 10.21 -62.29 -22.98
N THR A 95 9.33 -61.80 -23.88
CA THR A 95 9.32 -61.20 -25.26
C THR A 95 7.88 -60.60 -25.46
N CYS A 96 7.44 -59.90 -26.52
CA CYS A 96 7.96 -59.60 -27.88
C CYS A 96 7.45 -58.21 -28.39
N LEU A 97 7.41 -58.03 -29.71
CA LEU A 97 6.89 -56.90 -30.51
C LEU A 97 6.13 -57.50 -31.75
N PRO A 98 5.79 -56.82 -32.89
CA PRO A 98 5.89 -55.39 -33.31
C PRO A 98 4.68 -54.85 -34.18
N ARG A 99 4.88 -53.70 -34.86
CA ARG A 99 4.27 -53.24 -36.17
C ARG A 99 2.85 -52.59 -36.20
N GLN A 100 2.46 -51.71 -37.16
CA GLN A 100 3.19 -50.70 -38.00
C GLN A 100 2.24 -49.76 -38.85
N ILE A 101 2.44 -48.43 -38.79
CA ILE A 101 2.14 -47.35 -39.80
C ILE A 101 0.65 -47.12 -40.31
N PRO A 102 0.27 -46.24 -41.30
CA PRO A 102 -0.97 -45.42 -41.25
C PRO A 102 -1.91 -45.70 -42.49
N PRO A 103 -2.72 -44.82 -43.19
CA PRO A 103 -2.76 -43.34 -43.33
C PRO A 103 -4.17 -42.65 -43.30
N SER A 104 -4.20 -41.41 -43.82
CA SER A 104 -5.25 -40.38 -44.04
C SER A 104 -6.38 -40.64 -45.07
N SER A 105 -7.51 -39.91 -44.96
CA SER A 105 -8.15 -39.14 -46.08
C SER A 105 -9.42 -38.35 -45.64
N CYS A 106 -9.82 -37.35 -46.45
CA CYS A 106 -11.13 -36.66 -46.38
C CYS A 106 -12.11 -37.26 -47.42
N PRO A 107 -13.41 -36.88 -47.41
CA PRO A 107 -13.91 -36.09 -48.55
C PRO A 107 -15.04 -35.07 -48.25
N SER A 108 -15.46 -34.36 -49.31
CA SER A 108 -16.71 -33.60 -49.51
C SER A 108 -18.00 -34.44 -49.37
N GLY A 109 -19.24 -33.91 -49.33
CA GLY A 109 -19.77 -32.53 -49.43
C GLY A 109 -21.04 -32.42 -50.31
N ARG A 110 -21.86 -31.37 -50.10
CA ARG A 110 -23.07 -30.91 -50.88
C ARG A 110 -24.39 -31.72 -50.88
N SER A 111 -25.45 -31.08 -50.33
CA SER A 111 -26.68 -30.62 -51.04
C SER A 111 -27.98 -31.48 -51.13
N HIS A 112 -29.06 -30.88 -50.58
CA HIS A 112 -30.51 -30.90 -50.94
C HIS A 112 -31.29 -32.18 -51.30
N TYR A 113 -32.43 -32.38 -50.61
CA TYR A 113 -33.76 -32.54 -51.23
C TYR A 113 -34.87 -31.94 -50.33
N THR A 114 -36.14 -31.93 -50.78
CA THR A 114 -37.14 -30.92 -50.35
C THR A 114 -38.61 -31.41 -50.31
N THR A 115 -39.30 -31.25 -49.17
CA THR A 115 -40.77 -31.42 -48.96
C THR A 115 -41.21 -30.72 -47.66
N ILE A 116 -42.39 -30.13 -47.41
CA ILE A 116 -43.50 -29.49 -48.15
C ILE A 116 -44.47 -28.91 -47.05
N HIS A 117 -45.03 -27.70 -47.25
CA HIS A 117 -46.20 -27.01 -46.65
C HIS A 117 -46.86 -27.36 -45.27
N THR A 118 -46.85 -26.36 -44.33
CA THR A 118 -47.96 -25.43 -43.87
C THR A 118 -49.46 -25.78 -44.09
N PRO A 119 -50.49 -25.16 -43.43
CA PRO A 119 -50.59 -24.02 -42.46
C PRO A 119 -51.53 -24.37 -41.23
N PRO A 120 -52.32 -23.50 -40.50
CA PRO A 120 -52.50 -22.04 -40.51
C PRO A 120 -52.62 -21.27 -39.15
N HIS A 121 -52.79 -19.95 -39.27
CA HIS A 121 -53.17 -18.95 -38.26
C HIS A 121 -54.66 -19.05 -37.81
N PRO A 122 -55.10 -18.22 -36.83
CA PRO A 122 -55.85 -17.01 -37.21
C PRO A 122 -55.23 -15.68 -36.70
N SER A 123 -55.86 -14.53 -37.01
CA SER A 123 -55.24 -13.21 -36.84
C SER A 123 -56.25 -12.04 -36.70
N ARG A 124 -55.80 -10.99 -35.99
CA ARG A 124 -56.10 -9.54 -36.17
C ARG A 124 -57.49 -8.94 -35.82
N LEU A 125 -57.40 -7.75 -35.21
CA LEU A 125 -58.18 -6.50 -35.39
C LEU A 125 -59.69 -6.44 -35.01
N LEU A 126 -60.05 -5.45 -34.16
CA LEU A 126 -60.66 -4.18 -34.63
C LEU A 126 -60.81 -3.11 -33.51
N LEU A 127 -61.22 -1.88 -33.87
CA LEU A 127 -61.43 -0.72 -32.99
C LEU A 127 -62.92 -0.47 -32.71
N ARG A 128 -63.30 0.12 -31.56
CA ARG A 128 -63.90 1.48 -31.44
C ARG A 128 -64.57 1.85 -30.08
N ARG A 129 -64.27 3.08 -29.63
CA ARG A 129 -65.16 4.16 -29.08
C ARG A 129 -65.86 4.11 -27.68
N THR A 130 -65.68 5.26 -26.99
CA THR A 130 -66.61 6.11 -26.20
C THR A 130 -67.16 5.72 -24.82
N LEU A 131 -66.70 6.46 -23.78
CA LEU A 131 -67.41 7.51 -22.99
C LEU A 131 -68.89 7.30 -22.59
N PRO A 132 -69.34 7.72 -21.38
CA PRO A 132 -69.19 9.08 -20.81
C PRO A 132 -68.27 9.14 -19.54
N THR A 133 -68.16 10.18 -18.69
CA THR A 133 -68.94 11.44 -18.44
C THR A 133 -68.05 12.58 -17.87
N THR A 134 -68.64 13.72 -17.50
CA THR A 134 -68.13 14.93 -16.79
C THR A 134 -68.23 14.79 -15.25
N THR A 135 -67.77 15.67 -14.34
CA THR A 135 -67.18 17.06 -14.30
C THR A 135 -66.33 17.15 -13.00
N ASN A 136 -65.35 18.04 -12.72
CA ASN A 136 -65.24 19.52 -12.84
C ASN A 136 -63.75 19.97 -12.85
N CYS A 137 -63.49 21.27 -13.13
CA CYS A 137 -62.13 21.83 -13.34
C CYS A 137 -61.73 22.90 -12.27
N LEU A 138 -60.43 23.24 -12.15
CA LEU A 138 -59.84 24.62 -12.07
C LEU A 138 -58.32 24.65 -11.66
N VAL A 139 -57.41 24.81 -12.65
CA VAL A 139 -56.56 26.02 -12.92
C VAL A 139 -56.01 26.84 -11.72
N PRO A 140 -54.73 27.35 -11.69
CA PRO A 140 -53.47 26.98 -12.40
C PRO A 140 -52.16 27.10 -11.54
N SER A 141 -50.99 27.17 -12.21
CA SER A 141 -49.64 27.50 -11.71
C SER A 141 -49.37 29.00 -11.46
N PRO A 142 -48.25 29.34 -10.79
CA PRO A 142 -47.46 30.54 -11.17
C PRO A 142 -45.93 30.30 -11.28
N THR A 143 -45.20 31.32 -11.77
CA THR A 143 -43.74 31.31 -12.07
C THR A 143 -43.04 32.61 -11.64
N SER A 144 -41.72 32.54 -11.42
CA SER A 144 -40.72 33.63 -11.59
C SER A 144 -40.53 34.74 -10.53
N ALA A 145 -39.31 34.75 -9.96
CA ALA A 145 -38.33 35.87 -9.98
C ALA A 145 -38.37 37.07 -8.98
N SER A 146 -37.23 37.23 -8.27
CA SER A 146 -36.38 38.46 -8.17
C SER A 146 -36.36 39.45 -6.96
N PHE A 147 -35.11 39.72 -6.54
CA PHE A 147 -34.46 41.00 -6.10
C PHE A 147 -34.47 41.59 -4.65
N PHE A 148 -33.23 41.76 -4.15
CA PHE A 148 -32.57 42.95 -3.53
C PHE A 148 -32.68 43.39 -2.03
N PHE A 149 -31.47 43.49 -1.43
CA PHE A 149 -30.85 44.55 -0.60
C PHE A 149 -31.14 44.86 0.90
N SER A 150 -30.01 44.90 1.63
CA SER A 150 -29.61 45.87 2.68
C SER A 150 -30.03 45.66 4.15
N ALA A 151 -29.42 46.46 5.05
CA ALA A 151 -29.31 46.23 6.50
C ALA A 151 -29.49 47.51 7.35
N SER A 152 -29.80 47.36 8.66
CA SER A 152 -29.50 48.33 9.74
C SER A 152 -29.83 47.76 11.15
N LEU A 153 -29.42 48.47 12.20
CA LEU A 153 -29.58 48.13 13.63
C LEU A 153 -30.84 48.83 14.26
N PRO A 154 -30.91 49.12 15.59
CA PRO A 154 -31.78 48.44 16.55
C PRO A 154 -32.96 49.34 17.03
N PRO A 155 -33.67 48.97 18.11
CA PRO A 155 -33.43 49.72 19.35
C PRO A 155 -33.50 48.90 20.67
N THR A 156 -33.18 49.56 21.78
CA THR A 156 -33.16 49.05 23.16
C THR A 156 -34.42 49.44 23.95
N HIS A 157 -34.76 48.70 25.02
CA HIS A 157 -35.23 49.27 26.29
C HIS A 157 -35.19 48.25 27.45
N ALA A 158 -34.94 48.73 28.67
CA ALA A 158 -35.04 47.99 29.95
C ALA A 158 -35.84 48.84 30.97
N PRO A 159 -36.36 48.24 32.05
CA PRO A 159 -35.65 48.20 33.36
C PRO A 159 -35.66 46.78 34.00
N VAL A 160 -34.74 46.32 34.86
CA VAL A 160 -33.91 46.90 35.96
C VAL A 160 -34.62 46.95 37.32
N MET A 161 -34.32 45.96 38.19
CA MET A 161 -34.01 46.05 39.64
C MET A 161 -33.86 44.62 40.24
N SER A 162 -33.05 44.33 41.28
CA SER A 162 -32.08 45.14 42.05
C SER A 162 -31.06 44.22 42.78
N MET A 163 -29.80 44.67 42.96
CA MET A 163 -28.78 44.40 44.03
C MET A 163 -28.67 43.01 44.73
N ALA A 164 -27.54 42.49 45.23
CA ALA A 164 -26.07 42.70 45.16
C ALA A 164 -25.42 41.46 45.89
N SER A 165 -24.13 41.27 46.24
CA SER A 165 -22.89 42.06 46.32
C SER A 165 -21.64 41.16 46.14
N TYR A 166 -20.45 41.76 46.04
CA TYR A 166 -19.10 41.17 46.22
C TYR A 166 -18.58 41.42 47.67
N PRO A 167 -17.33 41.09 48.09
CA PRO A 167 -16.20 40.37 47.42
C PRO A 167 -15.55 39.24 48.27
N PHE A 168 -14.52 38.57 47.71
CA PHE A 168 -13.28 38.29 48.46
C PHE A 168 -12.05 38.31 47.51
N SER A 169 -10.84 38.30 48.05
CA SER A 169 -9.67 39.01 47.50
C SER A 169 -8.59 38.19 46.77
N SER A 170 -7.77 38.90 45.97
CA SER A 170 -6.50 38.42 45.42
C SER A 170 -5.40 39.52 45.50
N SER A 171 -4.41 39.33 46.35
CA SER A 171 -3.22 40.18 46.59
C SER A 171 -2.29 39.41 47.55
N SER A 172 -0.95 39.50 47.57
CA SER A 172 0.06 40.38 46.95
C SER A 172 1.47 39.85 47.34
N SER A 173 2.62 40.19 46.76
CA SER A 173 3.06 40.73 45.44
C SER A 173 4.62 40.81 45.49
N SER A 174 5.43 40.76 44.43
CA SER A 174 5.17 40.42 43.00
C SER A 174 6.21 39.44 42.36
N ASP A 175 7.40 39.76 41.81
CA ASP A 175 8.11 41.03 41.55
C ASP A 175 9.06 41.02 40.31
N ILE A 176 9.13 42.20 39.68
CA ILE A 176 10.23 42.84 38.92
C ILE A 176 11.08 42.02 37.90
N SER A 177 10.67 42.16 36.64
CA SER A 177 11.47 42.52 35.43
C SER A 177 12.49 41.57 34.77
N THR A 178 12.36 41.48 33.43
CA THR A 178 13.29 40.85 32.46
C THR A 178 14.46 41.75 32.05
N PRO A 179 15.52 41.23 31.39
CA PRO A 179 15.53 41.37 29.91
C PRO A 179 16.22 40.25 29.08
N ARG A 180 15.60 39.95 27.92
CA ARG A 180 16.16 39.73 26.55
C ARG A 180 17.45 38.89 26.30
N SER A 181 17.30 37.88 25.42
CA SER A 181 18.15 37.51 24.23
C SER A 181 19.68 37.28 24.38
N ALA A 182 20.37 36.45 23.59
CA ALA A 182 20.14 36.12 22.16
C ALA A 182 20.76 34.76 21.72
N SER A 183 20.59 34.43 20.44
CA SER A 183 21.18 33.28 19.73
C SER A 183 22.72 33.34 19.60
N PRO A 184 23.37 32.24 19.17
CA PRO A 184 24.26 32.39 18.01
C PRO A 184 24.29 31.22 17.00
N SER A 185 24.63 31.55 15.76
CA SER A 185 25.05 30.68 14.63
C SER A 185 25.45 31.59 13.45
N PRO A 186 26.28 31.20 12.46
CA PRO A 186 27.19 30.04 12.36
C PRO A 186 28.63 30.41 11.86
N SER A 187 29.45 29.40 11.51
CA SER A 187 30.72 29.45 10.74
C SER A 187 31.97 29.97 11.50
N SER A 188 33.23 29.68 11.09
CA SER A 188 33.73 29.12 9.81
C SER A 188 34.97 28.19 9.94
N VAL A 189 35.47 27.74 8.78
CA VAL A 189 36.42 26.63 8.50
C VAL A 189 37.87 26.85 8.97
N ALA A 190 38.52 25.80 9.53
CA ALA A 190 39.98 25.60 9.42
C ALA A 190 40.41 24.12 9.58
N SER A 191 41.07 23.59 8.56
CA SER A 191 41.53 22.21 8.34
C SER A 191 42.71 21.69 9.20
N ALA A 192 42.75 20.37 9.49
CA ALA A 192 43.73 19.40 8.95
C ALA A 192 44.31 18.32 9.92
N ARG A 193 44.29 17.05 9.47
CA ARG A 193 45.24 15.92 9.74
C ARG A 193 45.48 15.42 11.20
N SER A 194 45.78 14.14 11.45
CA SER A 194 45.56 12.89 10.68
C SER A 194 45.86 11.61 11.48
N SER A 195 45.11 10.54 11.20
CA SER A 195 45.55 9.12 11.07
C SER A 195 46.07 8.29 12.26
N ARG A 196 45.67 6.99 12.24
CA ARG A 196 46.38 5.78 12.72
C ARG A 196 46.43 5.58 14.26
N SER A 197 45.76 4.57 14.83
CA SER A 197 46.10 3.11 14.91
C SER A 197 47.21 2.81 15.94
N SER A 198 47.18 1.79 16.81
CA SER A 198 46.24 0.66 16.98
C SER A 198 46.66 -0.23 18.19
N ILE A 199 45.86 -1.25 18.54
CA ILE A 199 46.27 -2.51 19.24
C ILE A 199 46.65 -2.41 20.74
N SER A 200 45.65 -2.75 21.57
CA SER A 200 45.67 -3.80 22.63
C SER A 200 46.53 -3.74 23.92
N ASN A 201 45.90 -4.32 24.96
CA ASN A 201 46.45 -5.21 26.01
C ASN A 201 47.07 -4.67 27.32
N LYS A 202 46.32 -4.96 28.40
CA LYS A 202 46.75 -5.56 29.69
C LYS A 202 47.55 -4.76 30.73
N ARG A 203 46.93 -4.69 31.92
CA ARG A 203 47.49 -4.86 33.28
C ARG A 203 48.87 -4.28 33.61
N MET A 204 48.91 -3.40 34.60
CA MET A 204 49.26 -3.77 35.99
C MET A 204 48.65 -2.75 36.97
N SER A 205 48.90 -2.88 38.28
CA SER A 205 48.04 -2.34 39.33
C SER A 205 48.78 -1.95 40.62
N ILE A 206 48.10 -1.17 41.47
CA ILE A 206 48.32 -0.98 42.93
C ILE A 206 49.31 0.13 43.36
N SER A 207 48.71 1.29 43.68
CA SER A 207 49.00 2.16 44.85
C SER A 207 50.30 3.03 44.84
N SER A 208 50.44 4.11 45.62
CA SER A 208 49.66 4.60 46.78
C SER A 208 49.71 6.13 46.95
N ARG A 209 48.57 6.77 47.30
CA ARG A 209 48.45 8.06 48.05
C ARG A 209 49.00 9.31 47.30
N ARG A 210 48.64 10.58 47.57
CA ARG A 210 47.66 11.28 48.46
C ARG A 210 47.36 12.64 47.74
N MET A 211 46.40 13.53 48.06
CA MET A 211 45.47 13.67 49.20
C MET A 211 44.00 13.57 48.78
N THR A 212 43.33 14.72 48.55
CA THR A 212 41.88 14.96 48.57
C THR A 212 41.58 16.35 48.03
N ASP A 213 40.45 16.51 47.33
CA ASP A 213 39.62 17.72 47.45
C ASP A 213 38.12 17.30 47.43
N PHE A 214 37.21 18.12 47.94
CA PHE A 214 35.85 17.67 48.32
C PHE A 214 34.85 17.59 47.14
N ASN A 215 33.99 16.56 47.13
CA ASN A 215 32.83 16.46 46.24
C ASN A 215 31.60 15.86 46.96
N PRO A 216 30.51 16.63 47.20
CA PRO A 216 29.41 16.27 48.10
C PRO A 216 28.32 15.36 47.48
N MET A 217 28.71 14.45 46.57
CA MET A 217 27.80 13.49 45.91
C MET A 217 28.20 12.02 46.10
N SER A 218 29.26 11.74 46.88
CA SER A 218 29.87 10.40 47.01
C SER A 218 29.19 9.46 48.02
N SER A 219 28.14 9.92 48.72
CA SER A 219 27.45 9.19 49.79
C SER A 219 26.04 8.67 49.43
N VAL A 220 25.61 8.82 48.17
CA VAL A 220 24.29 8.37 47.71
C VAL A 220 24.37 6.94 47.17
N ASP A 221 23.96 5.95 47.98
CA ASP A 221 23.80 4.58 47.51
C ASP A 221 22.52 4.45 46.67
N ILE A 222 22.70 4.49 45.36
CA ILE A 222 21.63 4.38 44.36
C ILE A 222 20.93 3.01 44.44
N ASN A 223 21.63 1.93 44.80
CA ASN A 223 21.03 0.59 44.90
C ASN A 223 20.08 0.51 46.08
N ALA A 224 20.47 1.07 47.23
CA ALA A 224 19.61 1.16 48.41
C ALA A 224 18.37 2.05 48.19
N ILE A 225 18.42 2.97 47.23
CA ILE A 225 17.26 3.77 46.80
C ILE A 225 16.36 2.95 45.86
N GLU A 226 16.92 2.27 44.84
CA GLU A 226 16.14 1.38 43.97
C GLU A 226 15.45 0.24 44.74
N GLU A 227 16.12 -0.34 45.73
CA GLU A 227 15.57 -1.43 46.54
C GLU A 227 14.43 -0.93 47.44
N LYS A 228 14.56 0.27 48.04
CA LYS A 228 13.45 0.93 48.74
C LYS A 228 12.29 1.27 47.81
N MET A 229 12.54 1.68 46.56
CA MET A 229 11.49 1.91 45.57
C MET A 229 10.79 0.62 45.13
N ARG A 230 11.52 -0.50 44.98
CA ARG A 230 10.91 -1.84 44.77
C ARG A 230 10.04 -2.24 45.96
N MET A 231 10.51 -2.06 47.19
CA MET A 231 9.72 -2.37 48.39
C MET A 231 8.45 -1.51 48.50
N ALA A 232 8.54 -0.20 48.23
CA ALA A 232 7.37 0.68 48.20
C ALA A 232 6.35 0.28 47.12
N SER A 233 6.82 -0.21 45.97
CA SER A 233 5.95 -0.74 44.91
C SER A 233 5.27 -2.06 45.27
N LEU A 234 5.83 -2.85 46.19
CA LEU A 234 5.20 -4.08 46.71
C LEU A 234 4.15 -3.77 47.79
N ASP A 235 4.36 -2.72 48.58
CA ASP A 235 3.46 -2.35 49.67
C ASP A 235 2.08 -1.89 49.17
N GLN A 236 2.01 -1.26 47.98
CA GLN A 236 0.75 -0.89 47.31
C GLN A 236 -0.15 -2.09 46.96
N HIS A 237 0.35 -3.33 47.01
CA HIS A 237 -0.46 -4.54 46.80
C HIS A 237 -0.92 -5.25 48.08
N ARG A 238 -0.51 -4.80 49.28
CA ARG A 238 -1.00 -5.38 50.55
C ARG A 238 -2.50 -5.19 50.79
N GLY A 239 -3.14 -4.21 50.13
CA GLY A 239 -4.56 -3.91 50.29
C GLY A 239 -5.55 -4.99 49.81
N TYR A 240 -5.10 -6.01 49.07
CA TYR A 240 -5.97 -7.04 48.47
C TYR A 240 -5.73 -8.47 48.99
N ALA A 241 -4.86 -8.66 50.00
CA ALA A 241 -4.54 -9.96 50.57
C ALA A 241 -5.15 -10.13 51.97
N GLN A 242 -6.43 -10.48 52.05
CA GLN A 242 -7.06 -10.93 53.29
C GLN A 242 -6.92 -12.44 53.44
N ASN A 243 -6.26 -12.90 54.52
CA ASN A 243 -6.12 -14.33 54.85
C ASN A 243 -7.33 -14.91 55.61
N THR A 244 -8.34 -14.09 55.88
CA THR A 244 -9.59 -14.46 56.55
C THR A 244 -10.78 -13.90 55.77
N PHE A 245 -11.48 -14.79 55.07
CA PHE A 245 -12.82 -14.51 54.56
C PHE A 245 -13.83 -14.67 55.71
N GLY A 246 -14.90 -13.88 55.71
CA GLY A 246 -16.03 -14.11 56.60
C GLY A 246 -16.67 -15.47 56.31
N GLU A 247 -16.97 -16.26 57.34
CA GLU A 247 -17.58 -17.57 57.17
C GLU A 247 -18.99 -17.43 56.58
N VAL A 248 -19.18 -17.87 55.33
CA VAL A 248 -20.47 -17.81 54.65
C VAL A 248 -21.37 -18.93 55.16
N GLN A 249 -22.04 -18.66 56.28
CA GLN A 249 -23.01 -19.56 56.89
C GLN A 249 -24.17 -19.84 55.91
N GLN A 250 -24.20 -21.05 55.35
CA GLN A 250 -25.24 -21.45 54.40
C GLN A 250 -26.52 -21.85 55.15
N TYR A 251 -27.40 -20.89 55.43
CA TYR A 251 -28.63 -21.06 56.24
C TYR A 251 -29.69 -22.04 55.68
N ARG A 252 -29.45 -22.75 54.57
CA ARG A 252 -30.33 -23.79 54.01
C ARG A 252 -29.51 -24.88 53.30
N ASN A 253 -29.86 -26.14 53.54
CA ASN A 253 -29.29 -27.27 52.80
C ASN A 253 -29.57 -27.15 51.29
N ASN A 254 -28.62 -27.62 50.46
CA ASN A 254 -28.80 -27.71 49.01
C ASN A 254 -29.73 -28.88 48.65
N GLU A 255 -30.98 -28.59 48.27
CA GLU A 255 -31.82 -29.60 47.61
C GLU A 255 -31.38 -29.78 46.14
N PRO A 256 -31.16 -31.02 45.67
CA PRO A 256 -30.73 -31.28 44.31
C PRO A 256 -31.90 -31.14 43.32
N LEU A 257 -32.06 -29.94 42.74
CA LEU A 257 -33.09 -29.66 41.74
C LEU A 257 -33.01 -30.59 40.51
N PRO A 258 -34.11 -31.26 40.11
CA PRO A 258 -34.17 -32.03 38.87
C PRO A 258 -33.86 -31.18 37.63
N ARG A 259 -33.21 -31.79 36.64
CA ARG A 259 -32.77 -31.12 35.41
C ARG A 259 -33.91 -30.46 34.60
N SER A 260 -35.15 -30.89 34.80
CA SER A 260 -36.36 -30.30 34.23
C SER A 260 -36.76 -28.96 34.86
N GLN A 261 -36.30 -28.66 36.08
CA GLN A 261 -36.60 -27.42 36.81
C GLN A 261 -35.47 -26.39 36.73
N ALA A 262 -34.27 -26.79 36.27
CA ALA A 262 -33.11 -25.90 36.10
C ALA A 262 -33.20 -24.94 34.88
N VAL A 263 -34.41 -24.66 34.37
CA VAL A 263 -34.63 -23.84 33.17
C VAL A 263 -34.63 -22.35 33.55
N GLY A 264 -33.43 -21.76 33.58
CA GLY A 264 -33.24 -20.33 33.85
C GLY A 264 -31.86 -19.97 34.40
N TYR A 265 -31.16 -20.92 35.03
CA TYR A 265 -29.84 -20.69 35.62
C TYR A 265 -28.72 -20.94 34.61
N GLN A 266 -27.82 -19.95 34.48
CA GLN A 266 -26.76 -19.96 33.46
C GLN A 266 -25.55 -20.78 33.92
N VAL A 267 -25.39 -22.00 33.39
CA VAL A 267 -24.18 -22.79 33.58
C VAL A 267 -23.01 -22.12 32.84
N LEU A 268 -22.03 -21.61 33.58
CA LEU A 268 -20.82 -20.96 33.06
C LEU A 268 -19.86 -21.98 32.41
N ASN A 269 -20.19 -22.41 31.19
CA ASN A 269 -19.29 -23.18 30.34
C ASN A 269 -18.11 -22.31 29.89
N GLN A 270 -16.92 -22.60 30.41
CA GLN A 270 -15.68 -21.90 30.05
C GLN A 270 -15.36 -21.98 28.54
N PRO A 271 -14.69 -20.97 27.95
CA PRO A 271 -14.26 -21.00 26.55
C PRO A 271 -13.36 -22.21 26.23
N LEU A 272 -13.66 -22.91 25.14
CA LEU A 272 -13.00 -24.17 24.77
C LEU A 272 -11.53 -24.03 24.33
N TRP A 273 -11.02 -22.82 24.11
CA TRP A 273 -9.65 -22.59 23.62
C TRP A 273 -8.56 -22.92 24.66
N ASN A 274 -8.90 -23.05 25.94
CA ASN A 274 -7.93 -23.16 27.03
C ASN A 274 -7.51 -24.60 27.42
N LYS A 275 -7.89 -25.63 26.62
CA LYS A 275 -7.61 -27.04 26.97
C LYS A 275 -6.27 -27.57 26.47
N GLY A 276 -5.19 -27.07 27.08
CA GLY A 276 -3.90 -27.75 27.12
C GLY A 276 -4.00 -29.10 27.83
N ARG A 277 -3.50 -30.16 27.19
CA ARG A 277 -3.53 -31.59 27.61
C ARG A 277 -3.36 -31.83 29.12
N SER A 278 -4.25 -32.65 29.71
CA SER A 278 -3.91 -34.03 30.13
C SER A 278 -5.06 -34.69 30.91
N CYS A 279 -5.45 -35.91 30.49
CA CYS A 279 -5.96 -36.95 31.39
C CYS A 279 -5.90 -38.30 30.65
N ARG A 280 -4.98 -39.18 31.04
CA ARG A 280 -5.00 -40.60 30.60
C ARG A 280 -5.81 -41.40 31.62
N LEU A 281 -6.81 -42.15 31.17
CA LEU A 281 -7.30 -43.34 31.88
C LEU A 281 -7.54 -44.47 30.84
N PRO A 282 -7.47 -45.75 31.25
CA PRO A 282 -7.09 -46.84 30.34
C PRO A 282 -8.24 -47.41 29.51
N ILE A 283 -7.86 -48.09 28.43
CA ILE A 283 -8.76 -48.90 27.59
C ILE A 283 -8.93 -50.28 28.25
N SER A 284 -10.07 -50.50 28.90
CA SER A 284 -10.57 -51.84 29.25
C SER A 284 -12.09 -51.82 29.43
N SER A 285 -12.71 -53.01 29.38
CA SER A 285 -14.15 -53.25 29.61
C SER A 285 -15.14 -52.35 28.85
N LEU A 286 -15.44 -52.71 27.60
CA LEU A 286 -16.81 -52.62 27.07
C LEU A 286 -17.09 -53.87 26.23
N GLN A 287 -17.90 -54.78 26.77
CA GLN A 287 -18.27 -56.03 26.09
C GLN A 287 -19.42 -55.79 25.10
N TYR A 288 -19.43 -56.60 24.05
CA TYR A 288 -20.59 -57.02 23.24
C TYR A 288 -21.91 -56.26 23.38
N LEU A 289 -22.29 -55.55 22.31
CA LEU A 289 -23.65 -55.61 21.75
C LEU A 289 -23.58 -55.45 20.22
N LYS A 290 -24.26 -56.31 19.46
CA LYS A 290 -24.24 -56.34 17.99
C LYS A 290 -25.23 -55.34 17.38
N PRO A 291 -24.99 -54.82 16.15
CA PRO A 291 -25.75 -53.72 15.57
C PRO A 291 -27.10 -54.15 14.99
N ARG A 292 -28.10 -53.24 15.06
CA ARG A 292 -29.25 -53.22 14.14
C ARG A 292 -28.97 -52.23 12.99
N ARG A 293 -29.47 -52.54 11.80
CA ARG A 293 -29.26 -51.72 10.58
C ARG A 293 -29.98 -50.36 10.67
N PRO A 294 -29.46 -49.31 10.03
CA PRO A 294 -30.13 -48.01 9.99
C PRO A 294 -31.33 -48.03 9.03
N LEU A 295 -32.42 -47.38 9.44
CA LEU A 295 -33.43 -46.88 8.52
C LEU A 295 -33.01 -45.47 8.08
N LEU A 296 -33.01 -45.18 6.77
CA LEU A 296 -32.73 -43.84 6.27
C LEU A 296 -33.94 -42.93 6.51
N ASN A 297 -33.73 -41.78 7.14
CA ASN A 297 -34.57 -40.61 6.92
C ASN A 297 -33.79 -39.30 7.21
N PRO A 298 -33.47 -38.47 6.19
CA PRO A 298 -32.53 -37.35 6.35
C PRO A 298 -33.22 -36.06 6.82
N ARG A 299 -33.50 -35.94 8.13
CA ARG A 299 -33.85 -34.66 8.78
C ARG A 299 -33.19 -34.51 10.14
N ILE A 300 -31.94 -34.01 10.15
CA ILE A 300 -31.29 -33.49 11.36
C ILE A 300 -31.17 -31.98 11.19
N SER A 301 -31.92 -31.21 11.97
CA SER A 301 -31.81 -29.75 12.04
C SER A 301 -30.49 -29.35 12.70
N SER A 302 -29.73 -28.46 12.07
CA SER A 302 -28.39 -28.03 12.47
C SER A 302 -28.38 -27.06 13.66
N SER A 303 -29.04 -27.42 14.76
CA SER A 303 -29.45 -26.46 15.80
C SER A 303 -29.35 -26.99 17.23
N SER A 304 -28.16 -27.45 17.68
CA SER A 304 -27.97 -27.71 19.14
C SER A 304 -26.54 -27.66 19.72
N ILE A 305 -25.46 -27.44 18.93
CA ILE A 305 -24.06 -27.47 19.43
C ILE A 305 -23.34 -26.11 19.22
N HIS A 306 -24.05 -25.00 19.36
CA HIS A 306 -23.58 -23.64 19.00
C HIS A 306 -23.99 -22.56 20.04
N ASN A 307 -24.10 -22.89 21.33
CA ASN A 307 -24.58 -21.91 22.33
C ASN A 307 -23.48 -21.02 22.95
N SER A 308 -22.23 -21.46 23.04
CA SER A 308 -21.13 -20.58 23.52
C SER A 308 -20.62 -19.61 22.44
N SER A 309 -20.64 -20.00 21.16
CA SER A 309 -20.26 -19.13 20.03
C SER A 309 -21.26 -18.00 19.76
N LYS A 310 -22.52 -18.19 20.16
CA LYS A 310 -23.58 -17.17 20.01
C LYS A 310 -23.35 -15.90 20.83
N LEU A 311 -22.60 -15.93 21.93
CA LEU A 311 -22.42 -14.70 22.72
C LEU A 311 -21.40 -13.74 22.08
N THR A 312 -20.34 -14.28 21.48
CA THR A 312 -19.34 -13.51 20.72
C THR A 312 -19.87 -13.04 19.38
N ALA A 313 -20.71 -13.83 18.70
CA ALA A 313 -21.30 -13.50 17.39
C ALA A 313 -22.64 -12.73 17.50
N ARG A 314 -22.80 -11.84 18.48
CA ARG A 314 -24.07 -11.11 18.73
C ARG A 314 -23.94 -9.64 19.18
N VAL A 315 -22.74 -9.06 19.23
CA VAL A 315 -22.50 -7.70 19.77
C VAL A 315 -22.00 -6.72 18.69
N GLU A 316 -22.31 -7.01 17.43
CA GLU A 316 -21.96 -6.24 16.22
C GLU A 316 -22.38 -4.76 16.26
N SER A 317 -23.44 -4.41 17.01
CA SER A 317 -23.88 -3.01 17.15
C SER A 317 -23.55 -2.41 18.54
N GLY A 318 -22.91 -3.16 19.43
CA GLY A 318 -22.55 -2.70 20.77
C GLY A 318 -23.77 -2.23 21.58
N LEU A 319 -23.80 -0.94 21.91
CA LEU A 319 -24.94 -0.30 22.61
C LEU A 319 -25.98 0.32 21.66
N ALA A 320 -25.80 0.22 20.35
CA ALA A 320 -26.74 0.76 19.35
C ALA A 320 -27.95 -0.13 19.07
N PHE A 321 -28.03 -1.35 19.62
CA PHE A 321 -29.21 -2.20 19.47
C PHE A 321 -30.46 -1.53 20.02
N THR A 322 -31.54 -1.54 19.22
CA THR A 322 -32.87 -1.05 19.61
C THR A 322 -33.51 -1.90 20.72
N PRO A 323 -34.58 -1.45 21.41
CA PRO A 323 -35.23 -2.23 22.46
C PRO A 323 -35.83 -3.54 21.91
N GLU A 324 -36.37 -3.51 20.69
CA GLU A 324 -36.90 -4.68 20.01
C GLU A 324 -35.80 -5.68 19.65
N GLU A 325 -34.67 -5.21 19.09
CA GLU A 325 -33.51 -6.08 18.86
C GLU A 325 -32.96 -6.69 20.14
N ARG A 326 -32.94 -5.94 21.26
CA ARG A 326 -32.48 -6.46 22.55
C ARG A 326 -33.36 -7.60 23.04
N ILE A 327 -34.68 -7.54 22.79
CA ILE A 327 -35.61 -8.65 23.04
C ILE A 327 -35.33 -9.80 22.06
N ASN A 328 -35.42 -9.54 20.74
CA ASN A 328 -35.31 -10.55 19.69
C ASN A 328 -33.95 -11.30 19.73
N LYS A 329 -32.84 -10.60 19.97
CA LYS A 329 -31.48 -11.17 20.08
C LYS A 329 -31.16 -11.72 21.48
N ASN A 330 -32.08 -11.61 22.44
CA ASN A 330 -31.95 -12.04 23.84
C ASN A 330 -30.74 -11.37 24.55
N LEU A 331 -30.66 -10.04 24.43
CA LEU A 331 -29.63 -9.17 25.01
C LEU A 331 -30.15 -8.31 26.19
N THR A 332 -31.46 -8.30 26.43
CA THR A 332 -32.07 -7.62 27.59
C THR A 332 -31.42 -8.08 28.90
N GLY A 333 -30.87 -7.14 29.67
CA GLY A 333 -30.12 -7.43 30.90
C GLY A 333 -28.65 -7.84 30.70
N LEU A 334 -28.23 -8.19 29.48
CA LEU A 334 -26.83 -8.50 29.15
C LEU A 334 -26.01 -7.28 28.72
N ILE A 335 -26.68 -6.18 28.34
CA ILE A 335 -26.05 -4.88 28.06
C ILE A 335 -26.74 -3.75 28.84
N PRO A 336 -26.01 -2.68 29.23
CA PRO A 336 -26.56 -1.48 29.85
C PRO A 336 -27.83 -0.94 29.16
N HIS A 337 -28.78 -0.43 29.95
CA HIS A 337 -30.07 0.07 29.45
C HIS A 337 -29.93 1.16 28.38
N THR A 338 -28.93 2.04 28.51
CA THR A 338 -28.61 3.11 27.56
C THR A 338 -28.46 2.59 26.13
N MET A 339 -29.11 3.29 25.19
CA MET A 339 -28.87 3.14 23.75
C MET A 339 -27.93 4.24 23.27
N GLU A 340 -27.02 3.91 22.36
CA GLU A 340 -25.98 4.85 21.92
C GLU A 340 -25.82 4.90 20.41
N SER A 341 -25.65 6.11 19.87
CA SER A 341 -25.26 6.27 18.47
C SER A 341 -23.86 5.69 18.22
N LEU A 342 -23.60 5.30 16.97
CA LEU A 342 -22.28 4.84 16.55
C LEU A 342 -21.21 5.93 16.79
N GLN A 343 -21.56 7.21 16.59
CA GLN A 343 -20.70 8.37 16.88
C GLN A 343 -20.31 8.45 18.37
N THR A 344 -21.24 8.16 19.28
CA THR A 344 -20.99 8.12 20.73
C THR A 344 -20.00 6.99 21.08
N GLN A 345 -20.15 5.82 20.43
CA GLN A 345 -19.24 4.69 20.60
C GLN A 345 -17.85 4.99 20.04
N CYS A 346 -17.74 5.62 18.87
CA CYS A 346 -16.47 6.09 18.29
C CYS A 346 -15.78 7.12 19.20
N ALA A 347 -16.51 8.08 19.76
CA ALA A 347 -15.96 9.06 20.70
C ALA A 347 -15.43 8.42 22.00
N ARG A 348 -16.06 7.35 22.50
CA ARG A 348 -15.53 6.53 23.61
C ARG A 348 -14.26 5.78 23.20
N ALA A 349 -14.24 5.18 22.02
CA ALA A 349 -13.07 4.47 21.51
C ALA A 349 -11.86 5.41 21.35
N MET A 350 -12.04 6.62 20.80
CA MET A 350 -10.98 7.64 20.74
C MET A 350 -10.48 8.05 22.13
N LYS A 351 -11.38 8.25 23.11
CA LYS A 351 -10.97 8.51 24.50
C LYS A 351 -10.10 7.37 25.05
N MET A 352 -10.48 6.11 24.81
CA MET A 352 -9.71 4.94 25.25
C MET A 352 -8.38 4.74 24.50
N ILE A 353 -8.29 5.12 23.23
CA ILE A 353 -7.03 5.14 22.47
C ILE A 353 -6.08 6.20 23.05
N ASN A 354 -6.61 7.36 23.43
CA ASN A 354 -5.83 8.47 23.96
C ASN A 354 -5.35 8.27 25.40
N THR A 355 -5.86 7.27 26.15
CA THR A 355 -5.26 6.85 27.43
C THR A 355 -4.05 5.93 27.28
N ARG A 356 -3.68 5.52 26.06
CA ARG A 356 -2.57 4.60 25.80
C ARG A 356 -1.28 5.33 25.46
N SER A 357 -0.20 4.96 26.15
CA SER A 357 1.10 5.63 26.06
C SER A 357 1.83 5.33 24.76
N THR A 358 1.95 4.06 24.35
CA THR A 358 2.72 3.68 23.15
C THR A 358 1.82 3.46 21.92
N PRO A 359 2.37 3.56 20.70
CA PRO A 359 1.66 3.15 19.49
C PRO A 359 1.22 1.67 19.51
N VAL A 360 2.03 0.80 20.12
CA VAL A 360 1.72 -0.64 20.26
C VAL A 360 0.54 -0.86 21.19
N ASP A 361 0.43 -0.14 22.31
CA ASP A 361 -0.75 -0.20 23.20
C ASP A 361 -2.03 0.24 22.47
N LYS A 362 -1.92 1.26 21.61
CA LYS A 362 -3.03 1.72 20.76
C LYS A 362 -3.42 0.66 19.74
N TYR A 363 -2.44 0.02 19.10
CA TYR A 363 -2.68 -1.13 18.21
C TYR A 363 -3.37 -2.29 18.93
N LEU A 364 -2.92 -2.67 20.15
CA LEU A 364 -3.53 -3.76 20.92
C LEU A 364 -4.99 -3.46 21.29
N TYR A 365 -5.31 -2.21 21.63
CA TYR A 365 -6.69 -1.78 21.84
C TYR A 365 -7.51 -1.83 20.54
N LEU A 366 -6.95 -1.36 19.42
CA LEU A 366 -7.60 -1.37 18.10
C LEU A 366 -7.83 -2.80 17.57
N SER A 367 -6.88 -3.73 17.74
CA SER A 367 -7.04 -5.16 17.47
C SER A 367 -8.12 -5.77 18.36
N SER A 368 -8.13 -5.46 19.66
CA SER A 368 -9.18 -5.92 20.58
C SER A 368 -10.56 -5.41 20.19
N LEU A 369 -10.66 -4.16 19.73
CA LEU A 369 -11.89 -3.55 19.23
C LEU A 369 -12.38 -4.26 17.97
N LYS A 370 -11.51 -4.45 16.97
CA LYS A 370 -11.81 -5.19 15.73
C LYS A 370 -12.36 -6.60 16.00
N ALA A 371 -11.85 -7.27 17.03
CA ALA A 371 -12.28 -8.62 17.42
C ALA A 371 -13.69 -8.68 18.03
N GLN A 372 -14.12 -7.60 18.71
CA GLN A 372 -15.38 -7.53 19.44
C GLN A 372 -16.49 -6.90 18.59
N ASN A 373 -16.12 -5.91 17.78
CA ASN A 373 -17.02 -5.15 16.93
C ASN A 373 -16.23 -4.53 15.76
N PHE A 374 -16.25 -5.19 14.60
CA PHE A 374 -15.53 -4.70 13.43
C PHE A 374 -16.20 -3.45 12.82
N ASP A 375 -17.52 -3.30 12.87
CA ASP A 375 -18.22 -2.10 12.39
C ASP A 375 -17.74 -0.83 13.11
N LEU A 376 -17.65 -0.88 14.43
CA LEU A 376 -17.11 0.20 15.26
C LEU A 376 -15.63 0.45 14.98
N PHE A 377 -14.81 -0.60 14.81
CA PHE A 377 -13.40 -0.44 14.42
C PHE A 377 -13.23 0.22 13.05
N TYR A 378 -13.99 -0.19 12.04
CA TYR A 378 -13.86 0.33 10.68
C TYR A 378 -14.46 1.73 10.53
N ARG A 379 -15.58 2.05 11.19
CA ARG A 379 -16.12 3.42 11.27
C ARG A 379 -15.09 4.36 11.88
N LEU A 380 -14.57 3.99 13.05
CA LEU A 380 -13.52 4.72 13.77
C LEU A 380 -12.27 4.96 12.91
N LEU A 381 -11.79 3.92 12.21
CA LEU A 381 -10.66 3.99 11.30
C LEU A 381 -10.94 4.87 10.08
N MET A 382 -12.15 4.88 9.54
CA MET A 382 -12.55 5.71 8.41
C MET A 382 -12.69 7.18 8.79
N ASP A 383 -13.30 7.49 9.94
CA ASP A 383 -13.45 8.87 10.45
C ASP A 383 -12.09 9.51 10.79
N ASN A 384 -11.14 8.72 11.28
CA ASN A 384 -9.87 9.19 11.83
C ASN A 384 -8.67 8.63 11.03
N ILE A 385 -8.82 8.41 9.72
CA ILE A 385 -7.86 7.64 8.90
C ILE A 385 -6.44 8.22 8.93
N ARG A 386 -6.30 9.56 9.00
CA ARG A 386 -5.01 10.26 9.17
C ARG A 386 -4.23 9.77 10.40
N ASP A 387 -4.91 9.62 11.53
CA ASP A 387 -4.29 9.40 12.83
C ASP A 387 -4.25 7.91 13.22
N LEU A 388 -5.19 7.11 12.70
CA LEU A 388 -5.30 5.68 13.03
C LEU A 388 -4.67 4.75 11.98
N MET A 389 -4.54 5.16 10.70
CA MET A 389 -3.79 4.37 9.71
C MET A 389 -2.34 4.08 10.16
N PRO A 390 -1.58 5.05 10.71
CA PRO A 390 -0.21 4.80 11.17
C PRO A 390 -0.11 3.85 12.38
N LEU A 391 -1.23 3.56 13.04
CA LEU A 391 -1.33 2.64 14.19
C LEU A 391 -1.70 1.23 13.74
N VAL A 392 -2.64 1.07 12.80
CA VAL A 392 -3.06 -0.24 12.27
C VAL A 392 -2.13 -0.78 11.17
N TYR A 393 -1.29 0.10 10.59
CA TYR A 393 -0.32 -0.24 9.56
C TYR A 393 1.03 0.47 9.83
N THR A 394 1.80 0.83 8.79
CA THR A 394 3.13 1.44 8.92
C THR A 394 3.07 2.85 9.54
N PRO A 395 3.93 3.20 10.52
CA PRO A 395 5.08 2.41 10.97
C PRO A 395 4.77 1.35 12.04
N THR A 396 3.74 1.55 12.88
CA THR A 396 3.51 0.77 14.12
C THR A 396 3.41 -0.73 13.91
N ILE A 397 2.87 -1.18 12.77
CA ILE A 397 2.78 -2.62 12.45
C ILE A 397 4.15 -3.30 12.38
N GLY A 398 5.24 -2.56 12.12
CA GLY A 398 6.61 -3.07 12.19
C GLY A 398 7.02 -3.43 13.62
N ASP A 399 6.74 -2.56 14.59
CA ASP A 399 7.01 -2.80 16.02
C ASP A 399 6.14 -3.93 16.59
N VAL A 400 4.92 -4.05 16.09
CA VAL A 400 4.03 -5.21 16.33
C VAL A 400 4.63 -6.48 15.76
N CYS A 401 5.14 -6.47 14.51
CA CYS A 401 5.78 -7.64 13.92
C CYS A 401 7.05 -8.04 14.68
N LEU A 402 7.88 -7.10 15.14
CA LEU A 402 9.06 -7.42 15.96
C LEU A 402 8.71 -8.18 17.24
N GLN A 403 7.52 -7.95 17.81
CA GLN A 403 7.08 -8.51 19.09
C GLN A 403 5.92 -9.53 18.95
N TYR A 404 5.54 -9.91 17.72
CA TYR A 404 4.24 -10.55 17.45
C TYR A 404 3.96 -11.81 18.27
N SER A 405 4.97 -12.68 18.45
CA SER A 405 4.85 -13.89 19.28
C SER A 405 4.55 -13.59 20.75
N THR A 406 5.12 -12.51 21.31
CA THR A 406 4.89 -12.05 22.68
C THR A 406 3.54 -11.33 22.82
N LEU A 407 3.09 -10.65 21.77
CA LEU A 407 1.81 -9.92 21.73
C LEU A 407 0.60 -10.80 21.35
N TYR A 408 0.82 -12.08 21.05
CA TYR A 408 -0.21 -12.99 20.56
C TYR A 408 -1.24 -13.32 21.63
N THR A 409 -2.47 -12.83 21.45
CA THR A 409 -3.62 -13.06 22.35
C THR A 409 -4.69 -13.97 21.75
N ARG A 410 -4.76 -14.07 20.42
CA ARG A 410 -5.78 -14.81 19.67
C ARG A 410 -5.35 -15.03 18.22
N PRO A 411 -5.83 -16.07 17.52
CA PRO A 411 -5.59 -16.22 16.10
C PRO A 411 -6.29 -15.10 15.31
N GLU A 412 -5.55 -14.44 14.43
CA GLU A 412 -6.07 -13.41 13.50
C GLU A 412 -5.97 -13.85 12.03
N ALA A 413 -5.26 -14.94 11.75
CA ALA A 413 -4.80 -15.35 10.42
C ALA A 413 -4.73 -16.87 10.26
N LEU A 414 -4.50 -17.32 9.02
CA LEU A 414 -4.24 -18.72 8.69
C LEU A 414 -2.74 -19.00 8.62
N TYR A 415 -2.25 -19.80 9.56
CA TYR A 415 -0.83 -20.17 9.68
C TYR A 415 -0.60 -21.51 8.96
N ILE A 416 0.08 -21.48 7.81
CA ILE A 416 0.29 -22.66 6.96
C ILE A 416 1.75 -23.09 7.08
N SER A 417 2.01 -24.15 7.87
CA SER A 417 3.37 -24.69 8.04
C SER A 417 3.78 -25.61 6.89
N ILE A 418 5.02 -25.50 6.42
CA ILE A 418 5.59 -26.44 5.44
C ILE A 418 5.60 -27.89 5.96
N LYS A 419 5.66 -28.08 7.29
CA LYS A 419 5.52 -29.40 7.95
C LYS A 419 4.13 -30.01 7.76
N GLN A 420 3.14 -29.20 7.36
CA GLN A 420 1.74 -29.57 7.13
C GLN A 420 1.33 -29.40 5.65
N ARG A 421 2.28 -29.28 4.70
CA ARG A 421 2.01 -29.00 3.27
C ARG A 421 1.01 -29.95 2.59
N LYS A 422 0.99 -31.24 2.98
CA LYS A 422 -0.01 -32.22 2.51
C LYS A 422 -1.46 -31.87 2.90
N SER A 423 -1.66 -30.97 3.85
CA SER A 423 -2.96 -30.61 4.44
C SER A 423 -3.43 -29.19 4.09
N ILE A 424 -2.77 -28.46 3.18
CA ILE A 424 -3.11 -27.06 2.85
C ILE A 424 -4.60 -26.89 2.53
N ARG A 425 -5.17 -27.77 1.70
CA ARG A 425 -6.59 -27.81 1.33
C ARG A 425 -7.52 -27.89 2.55
N THR A 426 -7.14 -28.65 3.57
CA THR A 426 -7.89 -28.78 4.83
C THR A 426 -7.72 -27.54 5.70
N MET A 427 -6.51 -26.99 5.77
CA MET A 427 -6.24 -25.76 6.53
C MET A 427 -6.97 -24.55 5.95
N LEU A 428 -7.04 -24.42 4.62
CA LEU A 428 -7.88 -23.42 3.94
C LEU A 428 -9.37 -23.58 4.30
N ARG A 429 -9.90 -24.81 4.21
CA ARG A 429 -11.30 -25.15 4.55
C ARG A 429 -11.64 -25.04 6.04
N ASN A 430 -10.66 -24.77 6.91
CA ASN A 430 -10.89 -24.47 8.33
C ASN A 430 -11.11 -22.95 8.61
N TRP A 431 -10.95 -22.07 7.61
CA TRP A 431 -11.28 -20.65 7.76
C TRP A 431 -12.80 -20.50 7.98
N PRO A 432 -13.26 -19.69 8.96
CA PRO A 432 -14.68 -19.62 9.32
C PRO A 432 -15.57 -19.01 8.23
N TYR A 433 -14.99 -18.21 7.33
CA TYR A 433 -15.71 -17.57 6.23
C TYR A 433 -15.53 -18.39 4.94
N PRO A 434 -16.62 -18.87 4.30
CA PRO A 434 -16.52 -19.85 3.22
C PRO A 434 -16.09 -19.27 1.86
N ASN A 435 -16.14 -17.94 1.67
CA ASN A 435 -15.90 -17.28 0.38
C ASN A 435 -15.03 -16.02 0.53
N PRO A 436 -13.76 -16.11 0.99
CA PRO A 436 -12.84 -14.98 0.96
C PRO A 436 -12.58 -14.54 -0.49
N GLU A 437 -12.71 -13.24 -0.75
CA GLU A 437 -12.49 -12.64 -2.07
C GLU A 437 -11.05 -12.15 -2.24
N ILE A 438 -10.31 -11.94 -1.13
CA ILE A 438 -8.90 -11.59 -1.14
C ILE A 438 -8.12 -12.18 0.05
N CYS A 439 -6.92 -12.68 -0.24
CA CYS A 439 -5.90 -12.94 0.77
C CYS A 439 -4.64 -12.11 0.54
N VAL A 440 -4.04 -11.67 1.64
CA VAL A 440 -2.65 -11.17 1.66
C VAL A 440 -1.80 -12.27 2.30
N VAL A 441 -0.76 -12.72 1.59
CA VAL A 441 0.12 -13.82 2.01
C VAL A 441 1.57 -13.39 2.03
N THR A 442 2.27 -13.77 3.09
CA THR A 442 3.72 -13.56 3.28
C THR A 442 4.37 -14.84 3.81
N ASP A 443 5.69 -14.98 3.66
CA ASP A 443 6.51 -15.93 4.44
C ASP A 443 7.37 -15.23 5.51
N GLY A 444 7.20 -13.91 5.66
CA GLY A 444 7.94 -13.07 6.59
C GLY A 444 9.45 -13.01 6.36
N SER A 445 9.95 -13.29 5.15
CA SER A 445 11.39 -13.31 4.88
C SER A 445 12.02 -11.94 4.66
N ARG A 446 11.22 -10.90 4.35
CA ARG A 446 11.71 -9.52 4.18
C ARG A 446 10.61 -8.52 4.56
N ILE A 447 10.25 -8.49 5.85
CA ILE A 447 9.29 -7.52 6.39
C ILE A 447 9.88 -6.10 6.30
N LEU A 448 9.32 -5.25 5.44
CA LEU A 448 9.67 -3.83 5.28
C LEU A 448 11.20 -3.61 5.21
N GLY A 449 11.74 -2.77 6.09
CA GLY A 449 13.18 -2.58 6.34
C GLY A 449 13.72 -3.37 7.55
N LEU A 450 12.95 -4.32 8.08
CA LEU A 450 13.25 -5.09 9.31
C LEU A 450 13.84 -6.48 9.03
N GLY A 451 13.58 -7.04 7.83
CA GLY A 451 14.18 -8.29 7.37
C GLY A 451 13.37 -9.55 7.72
N ASP A 452 14.06 -10.67 8.00
CA ASP A 452 13.41 -11.95 8.29
C ASP A 452 12.79 -11.96 9.70
N LEU A 453 11.46 -12.07 9.77
CA LEU A 453 10.71 -12.29 11.02
C LEU A 453 9.98 -13.64 11.02
N GLY A 454 9.85 -14.32 9.87
CA GLY A 454 9.08 -15.56 9.72
C GLY A 454 7.62 -15.37 10.13
N VAL A 455 7.06 -16.26 10.95
CA VAL A 455 5.64 -16.20 11.37
C VAL A 455 5.24 -14.85 11.98
N ASN A 456 6.16 -14.18 12.69
CA ASN A 456 5.91 -12.86 13.26
C ASN A 456 5.55 -11.79 12.22
N GLY A 457 5.91 -11.98 10.95
CA GLY A 457 5.59 -11.08 9.84
C GLY A 457 4.10 -11.04 9.42
N VAL A 458 3.26 -11.95 9.94
CA VAL A 458 1.83 -12.01 9.61
C VAL A 458 1.05 -10.73 9.96
N GLY A 459 1.58 -9.89 10.85
CA GLY A 459 1.04 -8.57 11.14
C GLY A 459 0.84 -7.71 9.89
N ILE A 460 1.73 -7.82 8.89
CA ILE A 460 1.59 -7.08 7.62
C ILE A 460 0.35 -7.54 6.85
N SER A 461 0.10 -8.85 6.74
CA SER A 461 -1.11 -9.41 6.11
C SER A 461 -2.39 -8.93 6.83
N ILE A 462 -2.39 -8.93 8.16
CA ILE A 462 -3.53 -8.48 8.98
C ILE A 462 -3.77 -6.97 8.80
N GLY A 463 -2.70 -6.17 8.78
CA GLY A 463 -2.75 -4.72 8.60
C GLY A 463 -3.21 -4.30 7.20
N LYS A 464 -2.66 -4.90 6.13
CA LYS A 464 -3.12 -4.59 4.76
C LYS A 464 -4.58 -4.97 4.52
N LEU A 465 -5.06 -6.07 5.08
CA LEU A 465 -6.48 -6.43 4.98
C LEU A 465 -7.39 -5.50 5.81
N ALA A 466 -6.90 -4.91 6.90
CA ALA A 466 -7.60 -3.80 7.55
C ALA A 466 -7.68 -2.55 6.63
N LEU A 467 -6.59 -2.24 5.90
CA LEU A 467 -6.61 -1.14 4.93
C LEU A 467 -7.48 -1.43 3.70
N TYR A 468 -7.59 -2.68 3.25
CA TYR A 468 -8.54 -3.06 2.18
C TYR A 468 -10.00 -2.71 2.53
N THR A 469 -10.43 -3.04 3.74
CA THR A 469 -11.77 -2.67 4.21
C THR A 469 -11.89 -1.16 4.46
N GLY A 470 -10.92 -0.53 5.13
CA GLY A 470 -11.00 0.89 5.44
C GLY A 470 -10.97 1.80 4.21
N ALA A 471 -10.04 1.54 3.28
CA ALA A 471 -9.81 2.36 2.10
C ALA A 471 -10.66 1.95 0.88
N ALA A 472 -11.03 0.68 0.69
CA ALA A 472 -11.86 0.26 -0.45
C ALA A 472 -13.21 -0.37 -0.08
N GLY A 473 -13.45 -0.75 1.18
CA GLY A 473 -14.71 -1.37 1.58
C GLY A 473 -14.88 -2.81 1.09
N ILE A 474 -13.79 -3.58 0.95
CA ILE A 474 -13.93 -5.05 0.92
C ILE A 474 -14.44 -5.51 2.29
N HIS A 475 -15.53 -6.28 2.34
CA HIS A 475 -16.15 -6.73 3.59
C HIS A 475 -15.15 -7.51 4.47
N PRO A 476 -15.12 -7.33 5.80
CA PRO A 476 -14.11 -7.96 6.67
C PRO A 476 -14.05 -9.49 6.54
N GLU A 477 -15.21 -10.13 6.44
CA GLU A 477 -15.34 -11.58 6.29
C GLU A 477 -14.80 -12.11 4.95
N ASN A 478 -14.76 -11.24 3.92
CA ASN A 478 -14.23 -11.56 2.60
C ASN A 478 -12.69 -11.46 2.56
N THR A 479 -12.04 -11.21 3.69
CA THR A 479 -10.58 -11.11 3.83
C THR A 479 -9.97 -12.33 4.53
N LEU A 480 -8.78 -12.74 4.08
CA LEU A 480 -8.05 -13.89 4.63
C LEU A 480 -6.54 -13.57 4.75
N PRO A 481 -6.02 -13.19 5.92
CA PRO A 481 -4.57 -13.05 6.11
C PRO A 481 -3.91 -14.42 6.25
N ILE A 482 -2.82 -14.65 5.52
CA ILE A 482 -2.09 -15.92 5.50
C ILE A 482 -0.62 -15.68 5.82
N VAL A 483 0.01 -16.62 6.54
CA VAL A 483 1.47 -16.72 6.63
C VAL A 483 1.95 -18.14 6.32
N LEU A 484 2.98 -18.23 5.47
CA LEU A 484 3.61 -19.48 5.04
C LEU A 484 4.87 -19.74 5.87
N ASP A 485 4.76 -20.56 6.90
CA ASP A 485 5.88 -20.87 7.78
C ASP A 485 6.82 -21.90 7.13
N THR A 486 8.01 -21.41 6.79
CA THR A 486 9.11 -22.15 6.15
C THR A 486 10.34 -22.25 7.06
N GLY A 487 10.21 -21.86 8.34
CA GLY A 487 11.32 -21.52 9.24
C GLY A 487 11.70 -20.04 9.18
N THR A 488 12.73 -19.64 9.93
CA THR A 488 13.30 -18.28 9.91
C THR A 488 14.81 -18.32 10.05
N ASN A 489 15.50 -17.42 9.36
CA ASN A 489 16.95 -17.27 9.49
C ASN A 489 17.35 -16.33 10.64
N ASN A 490 16.39 -15.69 11.29
CA ASN A 490 16.61 -14.75 12.38
C ASN A 490 17.05 -15.44 13.69
N GLU A 491 18.29 -15.19 14.10
CA GLU A 491 18.91 -15.77 15.30
C GLU A 491 18.16 -15.46 16.61
N ASN A 492 17.47 -14.32 16.70
CA ASN A 492 16.74 -13.94 17.90
C ASN A 492 15.45 -14.76 18.01
N ASN A 493 14.68 -14.85 16.93
CA ASN A 493 13.46 -15.68 16.83
C ASN A 493 13.74 -17.18 17.07
N LEU A 494 14.91 -17.68 16.66
CA LEU A 494 15.30 -19.06 16.91
C LEU A 494 15.61 -19.36 18.38
N LYS A 495 15.99 -18.35 19.17
CA LYS A 495 16.37 -18.44 20.59
C LYS A 495 15.23 -18.04 21.53
N ASP A 496 14.32 -17.20 21.06
CA ASP A 496 13.16 -16.73 21.82
C ASP A 496 12.27 -17.90 22.28
N PRO A 497 12.06 -18.08 23.60
CA PRO A 497 11.19 -19.12 24.12
C PRO A 497 9.71 -18.93 23.74
N PHE A 498 9.29 -17.72 23.34
CA PHE A 498 7.92 -17.41 22.94
C PHE A 498 7.65 -17.56 21.43
N TYR A 499 8.69 -17.61 20.59
CA TYR A 499 8.52 -17.63 19.13
C TYR A 499 7.59 -18.74 18.63
N LEU A 500 6.51 -18.34 17.96
CA LEU A 500 5.40 -19.22 17.55
C LEU A 500 5.66 -20.03 16.27
N GLY A 501 6.62 -19.60 15.44
CA GLY A 501 6.98 -20.29 14.19
C GLY A 501 7.92 -21.48 14.39
N ILE A 502 8.20 -22.21 13.30
CA ILE A 502 9.20 -23.27 13.31
C ILE A 502 10.57 -22.69 13.72
N ARG A 503 11.09 -23.17 14.86
CA ARG A 503 12.45 -22.89 15.33
C ARG A 503 13.49 -23.72 14.56
N SER A 504 13.61 -23.46 13.27
CA SER A 504 14.70 -23.90 12.40
C SER A 504 15.00 -22.84 11.36
N LYS A 505 16.19 -22.88 10.77
CA LYS A 505 16.52 -22.13 9.55
C LYS A 505 15.52 -22.44 8.44
N ARG A 506 15.40 -21.51 7.48
CA ARG A 506 14.53 -21.71 6.33
C ARG A 506 14.98 -22.90 5.50
N VAL A 507 14.01 -23.70 5.04
CA VAL A 507 14.23 -24.77 4.05
C VAL A 507 14.82 -24.23 2.74
N SER A 508 15.34 -25.09 1.86
CA SER A 508 15.98 -24.65 0.62
C SER A 508 15.03 -23.87 -0.30
N VAL A 509 15.57 -23.02 -1.19
CA VAL A 509 14.77 -22.21 -2.13
C VAL A 509 13.89 -23.10 -3.02
N ALA A 510 14.37 -24.29 -3.40
CA ALA A 510 13.59 -25.26 -4.17
C ALA A 510 12.40 -25.84 -3.37
N GLU A 511 12.59 -26.11 -2.07
CA GLU A 511 11.51 -26.56 -1.19
C GLU A 511 10.47 -25.46 -0.91
N GLN A 512 10.92 -24.20 -0.75
CA GLN A 512 10.05 -23.02 -0.63
C GLN A 512 9.20 -22.85 -1.91
N GLN A 513 9.84 -22.92 -3.09
CA GLN A 513 9.16 -22.84 -4.38
C GLN A 513 8.12 -23.96 -4.56
N ALA A 514 8.49 -25.22 -4.30
CA ALA A 514 7.56 -26.34 -4.42
C ALA A 514 6.40 -26.28 -3.41
N PHE A 515 6.63 -25.73 -2.21
CA PHE A 515 5.57 -25.48 -1.23
C PHE A 515 4.64 -24.33 -1.66
N MET A 516 5.18 -23.30 -2.30
CA MET A 516 4.41 -22.21 -2.88
C MET A 516 3.55 -22.68 -4.07
N ASP A 517 4.05 -23.60 -4.90
CA ASP A 517 3.28 -24.24 -5.97
C ASP A 517 2.07 -25.02 -5.39
N GLU A 518 2.31 -25.89 -4.38
CA GLU A 518 1.25 -26.62 -3.67
C GLU A 518 0.22 -25.69 -3.01
N PHE A 519 0.67 -24.55 -2.47
CA PHE A 519 -0.19 -23.53 -1.89
C PHE A 519 -1.08 -22.87 -2.95
N MET A 520 -0.51 -22.39 -4.05
CA MET A 520 -1.26 -21.72 -5.11
C MET A 520 -2.28 -22.65 -5.78
N GLU A 521 -1.93 -23.93 -5.95
CA GLU A 521 -2.88 -24.94 -6.46
C GLU A 521 -3.99 -25.27 -5.46
N ALA A 522 -3.68 -25.35 -4.17
CA ALA A 522 -4.70 -25.56 -3.14
C ALA A 522 -5.63 -24.34 -2.99
N VAL A 523 -5.10 -23.12 -3.12
CA VAL A 523 -5.91 -21.89 -3.13
C VAL A 523 -6.84 -21.86 -4.34
N ALA A 524 -6.34 -22.16 -5.55
CA ALA A 524 -7.17 -22.18 -6.75
C ALA A 524 -8.25 -23.28 -6.74
N GLU A 525 -8.03 -24.40 -6.04
CA GLU A 525 -9.05 -25.45 -5.84
C GLU A 525 -10.11 -25.04 -4.81
N VAL A 526 -9.70 -24.48 -3.66
CA VAL A 526 -10.62 -24.21 -2.54
C VAL A 526 -11.35 -22.88 -2.72
N TYR A 527 -10.67 -21.86 -3.24
CA TYR A 527 -11.16 -20.50 -3.40
C TYR A 527 -10.83 -19.95 -4.81
N PRO A 528 -11.39 -20.52 -5.89
CA PRO A 528 -11.06 -20.14 -7.28
C PRO A 528 -11.32 -18.66 -7.60
N ASN A 529 -12.20 -18.01 -6.84
CA ASN A 529 -12.58 -16.61 -7.01
C ASN A 529 -11.86 -15.65 -6.05
N MET A 530 -10.77 -16.06 -5.40
CA MET A 530 -9.99 -15.22 -4.47
C MET A 530 -8.79 -14.54 -5.15
N THR A 531 -8.55 -13.26 -4.83
CA THR A 531 -7.33 -12.54 -5.22
C THR A 531 -6.20 -12.91 -4.27
N VAL A 532 -5.02 -13.24 -4.80
CA VAL A 532 -3.83 -13.53 -3.99
C VAL A 532 -2.82 -12.38 -4.09
N GLN A 533 -2.68 -11.58 -3.04
CA GLN A 533 -1.60 -10.59 -2.93
C GLN A 533 -0.39 -11.21 -2.23
N PHE A 534 0.75 -11.24 -2.91
CA PHE A 534 2.04 -11.57 -2.32
C PHE A 534 2.66 -10.35 -1.64
N GLU A 535 3.26 -10.53 -0.47
CA GLU A 535 3.67 -9.44 0.42
C GLU A 535 4.96 -9.72 1.20
N ASP A 536 5.90 -8.77 1.24
CA ASP A 536 7.11 -8.78 2.08
C ASP A 536 7.95 -10.09 1.99
N PHE A 537 7.95 -10.70 0.79
CA PHE A 537 8.86 -11.77 0.43
C PHE A 537 10.26 -11.21 0.13
N GLU A 538 11.29 -12.03 0.38
CA GLU A 538 12.63 -11.77 -0.15
C GLU A 538 12.58 -11.52 -1.67
N SER A 539 13.40 -10.59 -2.15
CA SER A 539 13.29 -9.93 -3.46
C SER A 539 13.39 -10.86 -4.67
N GLU A 540 14.29 -11.84 -4.68
CA GLU A 540 14.40 -12.78 -5.79
C GLU A 540 13.21 -13.76 -5.81
N LYS A 541 12.76 -14.26 -4.63
CA LYS A 541 11.50 -15.02 -4.54
C LYS A 541 10.29 -14.21 -4.99
N ALA A 542 10.18 -12.94 -4.62
CA ALA A 542 9.04 -12.09 -4.96
C ALA A 542 8.84 -11.97 -6.49
N PHE A 543 9.92 -11.73 -7.25
CA PHE A 543 9.87 -11.75 -8.72
C PHE A 543 9.55 -13.14 -9.27
N ASN A 544 10.25 -14.18 -8.79
CA ASN A 544 10.06 -15.55 -9.28
C ASN A 544 8.61 -16.05 -9.08
N TYR A 545 7.98 -15.74 -7.95
CA TYR A 545 6.57 -16.05 -7.69
C TYR A 545 5.64 -15.22 -8.59
N LEU A 546 5.88 -13.91 -8.70
CA LEU A 546 5.05 -13.05 -9.55
C LEU A 546 5.04 -13.54 -11.00
N ASP A 547 6.21 -13.71 -11.61
CA ASP A 547 6.33 -14.08 -13.03
C ASP A 547 5.84 -15.50 -13.31
N ARG A 548 5.96 -16.43 -12.35
CA ARG A 548 5.43 -17.80 -12.44
C ARG A 548 3.90 -17.87 -12.33
N TYR A 549 3.28 -17.04 -11.51
CA TYR A 549 1.86 -17.18 -11.16
C TYR A 549 0.91 -16.20 -11.86
N ARG A 550 1.36 -14.98 -12.21
CA ARG A 550 0.54 -13.87 -12.78
C ARG A 550 -0.29 -14.23 -14.02
N ASN A 551 0.12 -15.24 -14.78
CA ASN A 551 -0.56 -15.70 -15.99
C ASN A 551 -1.46 -16.93 -15.79
N LYS A 552 -1.38 -17.60 -14.62
CA LYS A 552 -2.18 -18.78 -14.26
C LYS A 552 -3.27 -18.47 -13.21
N TYR A 553 -3.05 -17.48 -12.35
CA TYR A 553 -3.91 -17.17 -11.20
C TYR A 553 -4.19 -15.66 -11.07
N ARG A 554 -5.25 -15.30 -10.33
CA ARG A 554 -5.58 -13.91 -9.99
C ARG A 554 -4.70 -13.39 -8.84
N CYS A 555 -3.41 -13.25 -9.12
CA CYS A 555 -2.42 -12.80 -8.14
C CYS A 555 -1.64 -11.56 -8.60
N PHE A 556 -1.13 -10.81 -7.63
CA PHE A 556 -0.21 -9.68 -7.83
C PHE A 556 0.74 -9.56 -6.62
N ASN A 557 1.81 -8.78 -6.73
CA ASN A 557 2.69 -8.44 -5.60
C ASN A 557 2.76 -6.93 -5.41
N ASP A 558 2.54 -6.46 -4.17
CA ASP A 558 2.44 -5.02 -3.92
C ASP A 558 3.80 -4.32 -3.83
N ASP A 559 4.84 -4.99 -3.30
CA ASP A 559 6.22 -4.48 -3.27
C ASP A 559 6.79 -4.15 -4.66
N ILE A 560 6.36 -4.88 -5.68
CA ILE A 560 6.78 -4.73 -7.08
C ILE A 560 5.78 -3.85 -7.84
N GLN A 561 4.51 -4.26 -7.91
CA GLN A 561 3.51 -3.66 -8.79
C GLN A 561 2.78 -2.47 -8.14
N GLY A 562 2.47 -2.57 -6.85
CA GLY A 562 1.83 -1.47 -6.11
C GLY A 562 2.77 -0.30 -5.86
N THR A 563 4.00 -0.58 -5.43
CA THR A 563 5.07 0.43 -5.31
C THR A 563 5.40 1.03 -6.69
N GLY A 564 5.46 0.21 -7.75
CA GLY A 564 5.59 0.70 -9.13
C GLY A 564 4.47 1.66 -9.54
N ALA A 565 3.22 1.27 -9.28
CA ALA A 565 2.04 2.05 -9.65
C ALA A 565 1.87 3.33 -8.83
N VAL A 566 2.10 3.32 -7.51
CA VAL A 566 1.96 4.54 -6.70
C VAL A 566 3.03 5.57 -7.08
N VAL A 567 4.29 5.14 -7.24
CA VAL A 567 5.37 6.05 -7.63
C VAL A 567 5.16 6.58 -9.05
N LEU A 568 4.61 5.76 -9.96
CA LEU A 568 4.15 6.23 -11.26
C LEU A 568 3.04 7.29 -11.12
N ALA A 569 2.04 7.10 -10.27
CA ALA A 569 0.96 8.08 -10.09
C ALA A 569 1.49 9.46 -9.65
N GLY A 570 2.40 9.48 -8.66
CA GLY A 570 3.08 10.72 -8.26
C GLY A 570 3.99 11.27 -9.36
N TYR A 571 4.67 10.42 -10.14
CA TYR A 571 5.53 10.86 -11.24
C TYR A 571 4.74 11.48 -12.40
N ILE A 572 3.55 10.97 -12.73
CA ILE A 572 2.65 11.55 -13.74
C ILE A 572 2.38 13.03 -13.40
N ASN A 573 1.94 13.29 -12.17
CA ASN A 573 1.60 14.64 -11.71
C ASN A 573 2.86 15.51 -11.50
N ALA A 574 3.97 14.92 -11.04
CA ALA A 574 5.24 15.64 -10.88
C ALA A 574 5.86 16.05 -12.22
N VAL A 575 5.76 15.25 -13.29
CA VAL A 575 6.24 15.62 -14.63
C VAL A 575 5.48 16.84 -15.14
N GLU A 576 4.15 16.83 -15.06
CA GLU A 576 3.31 17.95 -15.49
C GLU A 576 3.65 19.25 -14.73
N LEU A 577 3.77 19.16 -13.40
CA LEU A 577 4.15 20.30 -12.55
C LEU A 577 5.64 20.70 -12.65
N SER A 578 6.50 19.88 -13.27
CA SER A 578 7.95 20.14 -13.34
C SER A 578 8.33 21.21 -14.37
N GLY A 579 7.47 21.48 -15.37
CA GLY A 579 7.80 22.34 -16.50
C GLY A 579 8.94 21.81 -17.41
N VAL A 580 9.47 20.62 -17.15
CA VAL A 580 10.51 19.96 -17.96
C VAL A 580 9.83 19.07 -19.00
N PRO A 581 10.01 19.31 -20.31
CA PRO A 581 9.40 18.50 -21.37
C PRO A 581 9.70 17.00 -21.23
N LEU A 582 8.75 16.16 -21.63
CA LEU A 582 8.84 14.70 -21.50
C LEU A 582 10.09 14.15 -22.22
N GLU A 583 10.42 14.76 -23.34
CA GLU A 583 11.57 14.51 -24.21
C GLU A 583 12.90 14.90 -23.56
N GLU A 584 12.88 15.85 -22.61
CA GLU A 584 14.04 16.30 -21.83
C GLU A 584 14.21 15.62 -20.47
N GLN A 585 13.16 14.97 -19.93
CA GLN A 585 13.23 14.26 -18.64
C GLN A 585 14.42 13.29 -18.57
N ARG A 586 15.13 13.24 -17.43
CA ARG A 586 16.26 12.33 -17.15
C ARG A 586 16.19 11.88 -15.69
N LEU A 587 16.08 10.58 -15.44
CA LEU A 587 15.79 10.02 -14.12
C LEU A 587 17.00 9.27 -13.55
N VAL A 588 17.47 9.70 -12.39
CA VAL A 588 18.46 8.95 -11.59
C VAL A 588 17.73 8.17 -10.48
N PHE A 589 17.99 6.87 -10.42
CA PHE A 589 17.44 5.96 -9.42
C PHE A 589 18.56 5.49 -8.49
N MET A 590 18.59 6.02 -7.27
CA MET A 590 19.52 5.58 -6.23
C MET A 590 18.93 4.37 -5.50
N GLY A 591 19.48 3.18 -5.77
CA GLY A 591 18.99 1.90 -5.26
C GLY A 591 18.49 0.97 -6.35
N ALA A 592 19.39 0.34 -7.11
CA ALA A 592 19.06 -0.65 -8.16
C ALA A 592 18.60 -2.04 -7.62
N GLY A 593 17.81 -2.07 -6.54
CA GLY A 593 17.20 -3.29 -5.98
C GLY A 593 15.89 -3.67 -6.68
N SER A 594 15.12 -4.58 -6.07
CA SER A 594 13.81 -5.03 -6.59
C SER A 594 12.82 -3.89 -6.78
N ALA A 595 12.58 -3.10 -5.74
CA ALA A 595 11.71 -1.92 -5.81
C ALA A 595 12.22 -0.91 -6.86
N GLY A 596 13.53 -0.62 -6.90
CA GLY A 596 14.13 0.30 -7.87
C GLY A 596 13.92 -0.13 -9.32
N VAL A 597 14.20 -1.40 -9.64
CA VAL A 597 13.97 -1.95 -10.99
C VAL A 597 12.48 -2.08 -11.32
N GLY A 598 11.63 -2.43 -10.34
CA GLY A 598 10.17 -2.53 -10.52
C GLY A 598 9.54 -1.18 -10.86
N VAL A 599 9.82 -0.16 -10.05
CA VAL A 599 9.39 1.22 -10.28
C VAL A 599 9.92 1.75 -11.61
N ALA A 600 11.22 1.60 -11.89
CA ALA A 600 11.78 2.05 -13.16
C ALA A 600 11.13 1.36 -14.38
N LYS A 601 10.79 0.06 -14.30
CA LYS A 601 10.01 -0.63 -15.36
C LYS A 601 8.61 -0.03 -15.53
N GLN A 602 7.90 0.28 -14.45
CA GLN A 602 6.57 0.90 -14.54
C GLN A 602 6.62 2.31 -15.16
N LEU A 603 7.68 3.09 -14.87
CA LEU A 603 7.88 4.39 -15.50
C LEU A 603 8.36 4.28 -16.97
N VAL A 604 9.05 3.21 -17.38
CA VAL A 604 9.29 2.92 -18.81
C VAL A 604 7.96 2.75 -19.56
N GLU A 605 6.99 2.06 -18.97
CA GLU A 605 5.66 1.89 -19.59
C GLU A 605 4.96 3.23 -19.86
N TYR A 606 5.04 4.19 -18.93
CA TYR A 606 4.51 5.55 -19.07
C TYR A 606 5.05 6.33 -20.27
N TYR A 607 6.33 6.14 -20.62
CA TYR A 607 6.92 6.70 -21.84
C TYR A 607 6.48 5.94 -23.10
N THR A 608 6.43 4.61 -23.06
CA THR A 608 6.02 3.81 -24.23
C THR A 608 4.55 4.02 -24.61
N LYS A 609 3.64 4.15 -23.63
CA LYS A 609 2.24 4.56 -23.85
C LYS A 609 2.07 6.00 -24.35
N ARG A 610 3.15 6.80 -24.40
CA ARG A 610 3.23 8.13 -25.04
C ARG A 610 3.97 8.12 -26.38
N GLY A 611 4.30 6.94 -26.91
CA GLY A 611 4.85 6.77 -28.26
C GLY A 611 6.37 6.64 -28.35
N LEU A 612 7.11 6.67 -27.23
CA LEU A 612 8.54 6.34 -27.24
C LEU A 612 8.72 4.83 -27.48
N SER A 613 9.80 4.44 -28.17
CA SER A 613 10.21 3.03 -28.22
C SER A 613 10.68 2.56 -26.84
N GLU A 614 10.64 1.25 -26.57
CA GLU A 614 11.13 0.69 -25.29
C GLU A 614 12.56 1.15 -24.99
N GLN A 615 13.44 1.18 -26.01
CA GLN A 615 14.82 1.63 -25.83
C GLN A 615 14.90 3.14 -25.54
N ALA A 616 14.23 3.99 -26.32
CA ALA A 616 14.20 5.43 -26.06
C ALA A 616 13.58 5.80 -24.69
N ALA A 617 12.64 4.97 -24.22
CA ALA A 617 12.14 5.04 -22.85
C ALA A 617 13.19 4.61 -21.82
N LYS A 618 13.88 3.47 -22.01
CA LYS A 618 14.97 3.01 -21.10
C LYS A 618 16.16 3.96 -21.05
N ASP A 619 16.46 4.65 -22.15
CA ASP A 619 17.54 5.63 -22.23
C ASP A 619 17.31 6.84 -21.31
N LYS A 620 16.09 7.03 -20.77
CA LYS A 620 15.72 8.00 -19.72
C LYS A 620 16.23 7.65 -18.31
N PHE A 621 16.66 6.41 -18.05
CA PHE A 621 16.89 5.88 -16.70
C PHE A 621 18.36 5.58 -16.43
N TRP A 622 18.89 6.09 -15.32
CA TRP A 622 20.22 5.80 -14.81
C TRP A 622 20.10 5.22 -13.39
N LEU A 623 20.30 3.90 -13.25
CA LEU A 623 20.23 3.22 -11.95
C LEU A 623 21.61 3.16 -11.29
N VAL A 624 21.65 3.39 -9.99
CA VAL A 624 22.86 3.43 -9.15
C VAL A 624 22.72 2.39 -8.03
N ASP A 625 23.80 1.66 -7.72
CA ASP A 625 23.88 0.77 -6.57
C ASP A 625 25.12 1.05 -5.70
N THR A 626 25.42 0.18 -4.74
CA THR A 626 26.56 0.30 -3.83
C THR A 626 27.94 0.27 -4.49
N LYS A 627 28.02 0.15 -5.82
CA LYS A 627 29.25 0.23 -6.63
C LYS A 627 29.23 1.40 -7.64
N GLY A 628 28.24 2.29 -7.54
CA GLY A 628 28.02 3.39 -8.48
C GLY A 628 27.01 3.05 -9.57
N LEU A 629 27.12 3.73 -10.72
CA LEU A 629 26.22 3.56 -11.86
C LEU A 629 26.19 2.11 -12.35
N VAL A 630 25.02 1.64 -12.81
CA VAL A 630 24.85 0.32 -13.42
C VAL A 630 25.11 0.43 -14.93
N THR A 631 26.23 -0.12 -15.37
CA THR A 631 26.78 -0.07 -16.74
C THR A 631 27.07 -1.50 -17.23
N LYS A 632 27.11 -1.76 -18.54
CA LYS A 632 27.38 -3.12 -19.08
C LYS A 632 28.85 -3.52 -19.07
N ASP A 633 29.74 -2.56 -19.04
CA ASP A 633 31.21 -2.71 -18.97
C ASP A 633 31.73 -2.73 -17.53
N ARG A 634 30.84 -2.66 -16.52
CA ARG A 634 31.22 -2.80 -15.11
C ARG A 634 31.85 -4.17 -14.85
N SER A 635 32.93 -4.17 -14.06
CA SER A 635 33.76 -5.36 -13.83
C SER A 635 33.14 -6.41 -12.89
N ASP A 636 31.94 -6.18 -12.35
CA ASP A 636 31.24 -7.12 -11.48
C ASP A 636 30.08 -7.84 -12.18
N LYS A 637 29.81 -9.09 -11.77
CA LYS A 637 28.66 -9.85 -12.26
C LYS A 637 27.35 -9.19 -11.80
N LEU A 638 26.74 -8.41 -12.69
CA LEU A 638 25.41 -7.84 -12.48
C LEU A 638 24.37 -8.94 -12.24
N ALA A 639 23.51 -8.74 -11.23
CA ALA A 639 22.31 -9.53 -11.02
C ALA A 639 21.32 -9.33 -12.18
N GLU A 640 20.53 -10.36 -12.51
CA GLU A 640 19.72 -10.40 -13.74
C GLU A 640 18.78 -9.20 -13.88
N HIS A 641 18.11 -8.83 -12.78
CA HIS A 641 17.19 -7.69 -12.73
C HIS A 641 17.86 -6.34 -13.09
N LYS A 642 19.17 -6.17 -12.86
CA LYS A 642 19.90 -4.94 -13.16
C LYS A 642 20.23 -4.78 -14.65
N LYS A 643 20.41 -5.89 -15.39
CA LYS A 643 20.88 -5.87 -16.78
C LYS A 643 19.96 -5.10 -17.74
N TYR A 644 18.65 -5.07 -17.46
CA TYR A 644 17.65 -4.36 -18.27
C TYR A 644 17.90 -2.85 -18.35
N PHE A 645 18.49 -2.26 -17.30
CA PHE A 645 18.82 -0.83 -17.20
C PHE A 645 20.33 -0.54 -17.28
N ALA A 646 21.16 -1.54 -17.59
CA ALA A 646 22.60 -1.37 -17.65
C ALA A 646 23.01 -0.48 -18.84
N ARG A 647 23.58 0.68 -18.53
CA ARG A 647 24.01 1.73 -19.48
C ARG A 647 25.16 1.27 -20.37
N VAL A 648 25.31 1.93 -21.52
CA VAL A 648 26.37 1.71 -22.52
C VAL A 648 26.99 3.01 -23.07
N ASP A 649 26.36 4.14 -22.74
CA ASP A 649 26.70 5.52 -23.11
C ASP A 649 27.78 6.12 -22.20
N ASN A 650 28.30 5.36 -21.23
CA ASN A 650 29.28 5.80 -20.24
C ASN A 650 30.72 5.92 -20.77
N ASN A 651 30.97 5.54 -22.04
CA ASN A 651 32.26 5.69 -22.74
C ASN A 651 33.47 5.09 -21.98
N GLY A 652 33.28 3.97 -21.27
CA GLY A 652 34.32 3.32 -20.46
C GLY A 652 34.57 3.98 -19.09
N HIS A 653 33.93 5.11 -18.80
CA HIS A 653 34.01 5.77 -17.49
C HIS A 653 33.02 5.15 -16.51
N GLN A 654 33.40 5.02 -15.24
CA GLN A 654 32.59 4.40 -14.19
C GLN A 654 32.38 5.39 -13.04
N PHE A 655 31.18 5.95 -12.97
CA PHE A 655 30.76 6.93 -11.97
C PHE A 655 30.41 6.21 -10.66
N ARG A 656 31.18 6.47 -9.60
CA ARG A 656 31.18 5.71 -8.34
C ARG A 656 30.31 6.35 -7.26
N THR A 657 30.26 7.68 -7.21
CA THR A 657 29.45 8.45 -6.26
C THR A 657 28.13 8.91 -6.88
N LEU A 658 27.16 9.29 -6.04
CA LEU A 658 25.91 9.86 -6.55
C LEU A 658 26.18 11.25 -7.16
N GLU A 659 27.05 12.04 -6.54
CA GLU A 659 27.52 13.34 -7.02
C GLU A 659 28.10 13.28 -8.45
N GLU A 660 28.97 12.31 -8.73
CA GLU A 660 29.49 12.04 -10.09
C GLU A 660 28.37 11.72 -11.08
N VAL A 661 27.36 10.93 -10.66
CA VAL A 661 26.20 10.59 -11.49
C VAL A 661 25.32 11.82 -11.73
N ILE A 662 25.06 12.67 -10.73
CA ILE A 662 24.30 13.92 -10.92
C ILE A 662 25.02 14.85 -11.90
N ALA A 663 26.35 15.01 -11.79
CA ALA A 663 27.13 15.87 -12.67
C ALA A 663 27.12 15.42 -14.14
N TYR A 664 27.18 14.10 -14.38
CA TYR A 664 27.13 13.50 -15.72
C TYR A 664 25.70 13.42 -16.30
N VAL A 665 24.73 12.99 -15.48
CA VAL A 665 23.35 12.76 -15.92
C VAL A 665 22.51 14.03 -15.92
N LYS A 666 22.90 15.10 -15.20
CA LYS A 666 22.14 16.35 -15.06
C LYS A 666 20.61 16.11 -14.98
N PRO A 667 20.14 15.30 -14.01
CA PRO A 667 18.78 14.77 -14.01
C PRO A 667 17.71 15.83 -13.78
N SER A 668 16.49 15.53 -14.23
CA SER A 668 15.27 16.24 -13.82
C SER A 668 14.58 15.59 -12.62
N ALA A 669 14.80 14.29 -12.42
CA ALA A 669 14.23 13.52 -11.33
C ALA A 669 15.28 12.65 -10.61
N LEU A 670 15.21 12.63 -9.28
CA LEU A 670 16.02 11.78 -8.42
C LEU A 670 15.11 10.96 -7.50
N VAL A 671 15.18 9.63 -7.61
CA VAL A 671 14.32 8.67 -6.88
C VAL A 671 15.19 7.80 -5.97
N GLY A 672 14.85 7.73 -4.68
CA GLY A 672 15.59 7.03 -3.64
C GLY A 672 14.85 5.80 -3.13
N LEU A 673 15.46 4.63 -3.29
CA LEU A 673 14.92 3.32 -2.91
C LEU A 673 16.04 2.46 -2.27
N THR A 674 16.76 3.05 -1.30
CA THR A 674 18.00 2.53 -0.70
C THR A 674 17.89 1.90 0.69
N ALA A 675 16.81 2.17 1.42
CA ALA A 675 16.70 1.94 2.88
C ALA A 675 17.86 2.54 3.72
N THR A 676 18.46 3.65 3.26
CA THR A 676 19.64 4.29 3.84
C THR A 676 19.44 5.81 3.97
N PHE A 677 19.45 6.30 5.21
CA PHE A 677 19.26 7.72 5.52
C PHE A 677 20.47 8.57 5.13
N GLY A 678 20.22 9.81 4.70
CA GLY A 678 21.25 10.81 4.41
C GLY A 678 22.02 10.61 3.09
N VAL A 679 21.56 9.71 2.22
CA VAL A 679 22.17 9.48 0.89
C VAL A 679 21.90 10.64 -0.06
N PHE A 680 20.79 11.37 0.12
CA PHE A 680 20.56 12.64 -0.59
C PHE A 680 21.13 13.77 0.28
N THR A 681 22.40 14.08 0.02
CA THR A 681 23.15 15.17 0.66
C THR A 681 22.72 16.53 0.12
N GLU A 682 23.03 17.62 0.86
CA GLU A 682 22.78 18.99 0.38
C GLU A 682 23.46 19.25 -0.98
N SER A 683 24.68 18.74 -1.18
CA SER A 683 25.39 18.82 -2.46
C SER A 683 24.66 18.09 -3.59
N VAL A 684 24.13 16.88 -3.35
CA VAL A 684 23.33 16.14 -4.33
C VAL A 684 22.04 16.88 -4.68
N VAL A 685 21.31 17.38 -3.68
CA VAL A 685 20.01 18.03 -3.89
C VAL A 685 20.17 19.42 -4.55
N ARG A 686 21.21 20.19 -4.19
CA ARG A 686 21.53 21.44 -4.89
C ARG A 686 22.04 21.20 -6.32
N ALA A 687 22.81 20.15 -6.57
CA ALA A 687 23.24 19.78 -7.93
C ALA A 687 22.07 19.29 -8.82
N LEU A 688 21.08 18.59 -8.24
CA LEU A 688 19.81 18.29 -8.91
C LEU A 688 19.06 19.58 -9.27
N LYS A 689 18.87 20.51 -8.32
CA LYS A 689 18.24 21.80 -8.59
C LYS A 689 18.96 22.58 -9.70
N ALA A 690 20.27 22.74 -9.60
CA ALA A 690 21.07 23.46 -10.59
C ALA A 690 20.99 22.81 -11.99
N SER A 691 20.86 21.48 -12.07
CA SER A 691 20.67 20.77 -13.34
C SER A 691 19.32 21.10 -14.01
N VAL A 692 18.28 21.36 -13.20
CA VAL A 692 16.92 21.66 -13.68
C VAL A 692 16.75 23.15 -13.99
N ASP A 693 17.24 24.03 -13.12
CA ASP A 693 17.24 25.49 -13.31
C ASP A 693 17.97 25.87 -14.62
N ALA A 694 19.09 25.20 -14.91
CA ALA A 694 19.87 25.39 -16.15
C ALA A 694 19.12 24.96 -17.43
N GLY A 695 18.00 24.24 -17.31
CA GLY A 695 17.13 23.90 -18.45
C GLY A 695 16.13 25.00 -18.82
N GLY A 696 15.90 26.00 -17.95
CA GLY A 696 14.96 27.09 -18.21
C GLY A 696 14.17 27.55 -16.98
N LEU A 697 13.68 28.79 -17.05
CA LEU A 697 12.96 29.46 -15.96
C LEU A 697 11.65 28.71 -15.60
N GLY A 698 11.35 28.63 -14.30
CA GLY A 698 10.11 28.05 -13.78
C GLY A 698 10.09 26.52 -13.72
N ARG A 699 11.15 25.84 -14.19
CA ARG A 699 11.30 24.39 -14.04
C ARG A 699 11.52 24.00 -12.57
N ARG A 700 11.07 22.80 -12.18
CA ARG A 700 11.08 22.32 -10.78
C ARG A 700 11.67 20.91 -10.67
N PRO A 701 12.66 20.66 -9.78
CA PRO A 701 13.29 19.35 -9.64
C PRO A 701 12.37 18.35 -8.93
N VAL A 702 12.27 17.14 -9.45
CA VAL A 702 11.50 16.04 -8.83
C VAL A 702 12.41 15.24 -7.90
N LEU A 703 12.06 15.14 -6.62
CA LEU A 703 12.89 14.47 -5.60
C LEU A 703 12.03 13.53 -4.74
N PHE A 704 12.20 12.23 -4.93
CA PHE A 704 11.37 11.20 -4.28
C PHE A 704 12.21 10.31 -3.34
N PRO A 705 12.43 10.68 -2.05
CA PRO A 705 13.01 9.80 -1.04
C PRO A 705 11.95 8.81 -0.51
N LEU A 706 11.87 7.63 -1.12
CA LEU A 706 10.78 6.68 -0.92
C LEU A 706 11.08 5.60 0.15
N SER A 707 12.28 5.62 0.72
CA SER A 707 12.67 4.61 1.72
C SER A 707 11.89 4.71 3.03
N ASN A 708 11.61 3.55 3.62
CA ASN A 708 10.81 3.37 4.83
C ASN A 708 11.56 2.55 5.89
N PRO A 709 11.30 2.76 7.21
CA PRO A 709 10.52 3.86 7.79
C PRO A 709 11.27 5.21 7.73
N LEU A 710 10.76 6.24 8.41
CA LEU A 710 11.30 7.62 8.41
C LEU A 710 12.82 7.69 8.68
N THR A 711 13.33 6.84 9.57
CA THR A 711 14.77 6.71 9.91
C THR A 711 15.65 6.13 8.78
N LYS A 712 15.05 5.83 7.62
CA LYS A 712 15.68 5.30 6.42
C LYS A 712 15.47 6.15 5.17
N ALA A 713 14.66 7.22 5.24
CA ALA A 713 14.41 8.12 4.10
C ALA A 713 15.69 8.84 3.65
N GLU A 714 15.93 8.94 2.35
CA GLU A 714 17.21 9.44 1.82
C GLU A 714 17.54 10.89 2.21
N CYS A 715 16.53 11.73 2.43
CA CYS A 715 16.59 13.04 3.10
C CYS A 715 15.23 13.35 3.77
N THR A 716 15.17 14.40 4.61
CA THR A 716 13.89 14.89 5.15
C THR A 716 13.17 15.83 4.18
N PHE A 717 11.87 16.06 4.42
CA PHE A 717 11.10 17.07 3.68
C PHE A 717 11.62 18.49 3.93
N GLU A 718 11.94 18.83 5.17
CA GLU A 718 12.52 20.13 5.55
C GLU A 718 13.84 20.41 4.82
N GLN A 719 14.74 19.41 4.79
CA GLN A 719 15.97 19.45 4.01
C GLN A 719 15.70 19.66 2.51
N ALA A 720 14.74 18.92 1.93
CA ALA A 720 14.39 19.07 0.52
C ALA A 720 13.85 20.48 0.19
N ILE A 721 13.03 21.07 1.07
CA ILE A 721 12.55 22.45 0.93
C ILE A 721 13.71 23.45 1.07
N GLN A 722 14.55 23.33 2.09
CA GLN A 722 15.66 24.25 2.35
C GLN A 722 16.76 24.22 1.28
N TRP A 723 17.08 23.04 0.76
CA TRP A 723 18.13 22.86 -0.25
C TRP A 723 17.68 23.16 -1.68
N THR A 724 16.39 23.39 -1.90
CA THR A 724 15.83 23.75 -3.22
C THR A 724 15.07 25.08 -3.23
N ASP A 725 15.16 25.85 -2.14
CA ASP A 725 14.50 27.15 -2.00
C ASP A 725 12.97 27.05 -2.22
N GLY A 726 12.37 25.94 -1.76
CA GLY A 726 10.96 25.59 -1.94
C GLY A 726 10.56 25.08 -3.33
N THR A 727 11.48 25.06 -4.31
CA THR A 727 11.13 24.73 -5.71
C THR A 727 10.91 23.23 -5.97
N VAL A 728 11.33 22.34 -5.09
CA VAL A 728 11.19 20.87 -5.26
C VAL A 728 9.74 20.38 -5.44
N LEU A 729 9.59 19.32 -6.23
CA LEU A 729 8.41 18.46 -6.29
C LEU A 729 8.71 17.18 -5.50
N PHE A 730 8.29 17.17 -4.24
CA PHE A 730 8.67 16.16 -3.25
C PHE A 730 7.55 15.14 -3.01
N ALA A 731 7.89 13.85 -3.00
CA ALA A 731 7.07 12.78 -2.43
C ALA A 731 7.90 11.75 -1.69
N SER A 732 7.38 11.24 -0.58
CA SER A 732 8.11 10.39 0.36
C SER A 732 7.42 9.07 0.63
N GLY A 733 8.16 8.05 1.08
CA GLY A 733 7.59 6.77 1.50
C GLY A 733 6.89 6.88 2.86
N SER A 734 7.57 7.52 3.82
CA SER A 734 7.09 7.77 5.19
C SER A 734 6.48 9.17 5.32
N PRO A 735 5.49 9.37 6.21
CA PRO A 735 4.86 10.68 6.39
C PRO A 735 5.81 11.69 7.04
N PHE A 736 5.77 12.93 6.55
CA PHE A 736 6.42 14.10 7.14
C PHE A 736 5.37 15.13 7.58
N ASN A 737 5.76 16.05 8.46
CA ASN A 737 4.95 17.21 8.82
C ASN A 737 5.08 18.33 7.77
N PRO A 738 4.09 19.22 7.61
CA PRO A 738 4.24 20.47 6.87
C PRO A 738 5.37 21.35 7.42
N VAL A 739 5.98 22.16 6.55
CA VAL A 739 7.10 23.04 6.89
C VAL A 739 6.73 24.48 6.51
N THR A 740 6.72 25.37 7.49
CA THR A 740 6.42 26.80 7.28
C THR A 740 7.72 27.61 7.25
N VAL A 741 8.02 28.19 6.09
CA VAL A 741 9.19 29.05 5.87
C VAL A 741 8.73 30.51 5.91
N LYS A 742 9.44 31.36 6.66
CA LYS A 742 9.24 32.81 6.63
C LYS A 742 10.17 33.44 5.59
N SER A 743 9.59 34.27 4.72
CA SER A 743 10.33 35.15 3.81
C SER A 743 11.06 36.25 4.59
N LYS A 744 11.95 37.01 3.92
CA LYS A 744 12.64 38.16 4.55
C LYS A 744 11.68 39.34 4.73
N GLU A 745 10.63 39.35 3.91
CA GLU A 745 9.55 40.32 3.81
C GLU A 745 8.45 40.08 4.87
N GLY A 746 8.52 38.96 5.60
CA GLY A 746 7.63 38.62 6.71
C GLY A 746 6.46 37.67 6.35
N GLU A 747 6.17 37.49 5.06
CA GLU A 747 5.19 36.50 4.59
C GLU A 747 5.62 35.07 4.99
N SER A 748 4.65 34.21 5.29
CA SER A 748 4.89 32.83 5.76
C SER A 748 4.28 31.81 4.80
N ILE A 749 5.14 31.09 4.06
CA ILE A 749 4.72 30.06 3.08
C ILE A 749 4.77 28.69 3.78
N THR A 750 3.67 27.94 3.73
CA THR A 750 3.62 26.58 4.28
C THR A 750 3.63 25.55 3.16
N TYR A 751 4.67 24.72 3.15
CA TYR A 751 4.84 23.62 2.21
C TYR A 751 4.25 22.34 2.80
N HIS A 752 3.52 21.60 1.98
CA HIS A 752 2.88 20.34 2.37
C HIS A 752 3.60 19.14 1.72
N PRO A 753 4.03 18.12 2.49
CA PRO A 753 4.68 16.94 1.93
C PRO A 753 3.66 16.02 1.26
N ASN A 754 4.07 15.39 0.16
CA ASN A 754 3.33 14.28 -0.43
C ASN A 754 3.87 12.93 0.08
N GLN A 755 2.98 11.93 0.19
CA GLN A 755 3.35 10.56 0.54
C GLN A 755 2.95 9.59 -0.58
N GLY A 756 3.91 8.92 -1.20
CA GLY A 756 3.71 7.85 -2.18
C GLY A 756 3.40 6.52 -1.50
N ASN A 757 2.28 6.46 -0.77
CA ASN A 757 1.87 5.30 0.03
C ASN A 757 1.04 4.32 -0.81
N ASN A 758 1.47 3.04 -0.90
CA ASN A 758 0.78 1.99 -1.67
C ASN A 758 -0.72 1.84 -1.34
N VAL A 759 -1.19 2.31 -0.18
CA VAL A 759 -2.63 2.35 0.20
C VAL A 759 -3.51 3.12 -0.80
N TYR A 760 -2.96 4.01 -1.62
CA TYR A 760 -3.72 4.65 -2.70
C TYR A 760 -3.97 3.74 -3.92
N VAL A 761 -3.26 2.59 -4.01
CA VAL A 761 -3.32 1.67 -5.15
C VAL A 761 -3.94 0.32 -4.76
N PHE A 762 -3.36 -0.41 -3.81
CA PHE A 762 -3.77 -1.81 -3.57
C PHE A 762 -5.25 -1.99 -3.22
N PRO A 763 -5.91 -1.11 -2.43
CA PRO A 763 -7.32 -1.27 -2.10
C PRO A 763 -8.21 -1.19 -3.35
N GLY A 764 -8.01 -0.15 -4.17
CA GLY A 764 -8.74 0.02 -5.44
C GLY A 764 -8.41 -1.04 -6.48
N LEU A 765 -7.14 -1.46 -6.61
CA LEU A 765 -6.72 -2.50 -7.54
C LEU A 765 -7.34 -3.86 -7.19
N GLY A 766 -7.32 -4.24 -5.91
CA GLY A 766 -7.95 -5.48 -5.43
C GLY A 766 -9.47 -5.45 -5.56
N LEU A 767 -10.12 -4.36 -5.15
CA LEU A 767 -11.56 -4.18 -5.30
C LEU A 767 -11.99 -4.23 -6.78
N GLY A 768 -11.29 -3.51 -7.66
CA GLY A 768 -11.59 -3.50 -9.09
C GLY A 768 -11.42 -4.88 -9.74
N ALA A 769 -10.41 -5.66 -9.33
CA ALA A 769 -10.21 -7.03 -9.80
C ALA A 769 -11.30 -8.00 -9.30
N ILE A 770 -11.79 -7.83 -8.07
CA ILE A 770 -12.92 -8.60 -7.50
C ILE A 770 -14.23 -8.24 -8.22
N LEU A 771 -14.58 -6.96 -8.27
CA LEU A 771 -15.85 -6.48 -8.84
C LEU A 771 -15.96 -6.76 -10.34
N ALA A 772 -14.86 -6.64 -11.10
CA ALA A 772 -14.82 -7.06 -12.50
C ALA A 772 -14.91 -8.58 -12.71
N LYS A 773 -14.85 -9.38 -11.63
CA LYS A 773 -14.64 -10.84 -11.67
C LYS A 773 -13.48 -11.20 -12.61
N ALA A 774 -12.35 -10.52 -12.42
CA ALA A 774 -11.20 -10.68 -13.32
C ALA A 774 -10.62 -12.10 -13.20
N THR A 775 -10.26 -12.73 -14.33
CA THR A 775 -9.59 -14.04 -14.35
C THR A 775 -8.12 -13.95 -13.94
N LYS A 776 -7.47 -12.81 -14.23
CA LYS A 776 -6.11 -12.46 -13.79
C LYS A 776 -5.96 -10.95 -13.68
N ILE A 777 -4.95 -10.50 -12.94
CA ILE A 777 -4.55 -9.08 -12.89
C ILE A 777 -3.52 -8.85 -14.00
N THR A 778 -3.73 -7.83 -14.83
CA THR A 778 -2.88 -7.51 -15.98
C THR A 778 -2.04 -6.26 -15.73
N ASP A 779 -0.94 -6.11 -16.47
CA ASP A 779 -0.12 -4.89 -16.40
C ASP A 779 -0.93 -3.63 -16.79
N ASP A 780 -1.87 -3.71 -17.73
CA ASP A 780 -2.75 -2.56 -18.05
C ASP A 780 -3.68 -2.19 -16.88
N MET A 781 -4.10 -3.15 -16.04
CA MET A 781 -4.83 -2.85 -14.80
C MET A 781 -3.94 -2.16 -13.77
N VAL A 782 -2.68 -2.60 -13.62
CA VAL A 782 -1.70 -1.96 -12.73
C VAL A 782 -1.37 -0.53 -13.21
N TYR A 783 -1.05 -0.35 -14.50
CA TYR A 783 -0.83 0.97 -15.09
C TYR A 783 -2.08 1.87 -14.98
N THR A 784 -3.26 1.31 -15.24
CA THR A 784 -4.52 2.07 -15.12
C THR A 784 -4.77 2.49 -13.67
N SER A 785 -4.40 1.68 -12.66
CA SER A 785 -4.49 2.09 -11.25
C SER A 785 -3.60 3.29 -10.93
N ALA A 786 -2.40 3.36 -11.51
CA ALA A 786 -1.51 4.52 -11.37
C ALA A 786 -2.06 5.78 -12.07
N ALA A 787 -2.51 5.63 -13.32
CA ALA A 787 -3.04 6.74 -14.12
C ALA A 787 -4.35 7.31 -13.55
N SER A 788 -5.23 6.46 -13.05
CA SER A 788 -6.49 6.86 -12.42
C SER A 788 -6.29 7.51 -11.05
N LEU A 789 -5.31 7.03 -10.26
CA LEU A 789 -4.87 7.70 -9.03
C LEU A 789 -4.32 9.10 -9.32
N ALA A 790 -3.44 9.25 -10.31
CA ALA A 790 -2.91 10.56 -10.71
C ALA A 790 -4.03 11.56 -11.06
N ALA A 791 -5.04 11.09 -11.78
CA ALA A 791 -6.21 11.89 -12.19
C ALA A 791 -7.28 12.09 -11.09
N SER A 792 -7.07 11.63 -9.85
CA SER A 792 -8.09 11.68 -8.77
C SER A 792 -8.00 12.92 -7.85
N LEU A 793 -7.04 13.81 -8.09
CA LEU A 793 -6.87 15.07 -7.36
C LEU A 793 -8.11 15.98 -7.52
N ASN A 794 -8.51 16.66 -6.44
CA ASN A 794 -9.50 17.74 -6.51
C ASN A 794 -8.83 19.13 -6.68
N ALA A 795 -9.63 20.16 -6.94
CA ALA A 795 -9.13 21.51 -7.20
C ALA A 795 -8.32 22.13 -6.04
N ASP A 796 -8.64 21.79 -4.78
CA ASP A 796 -7.90 22.26 -3.59
C ASP A 796 -6.53 21.57 -3.46
N GLU A 797 -6.46 20.29 -3.82
CA GLU A 797 -5.22 19.50 -3.84
C GLU A 797 -4.29 19.97 -4.97
N ILE A 798 -4.83 20.24 -6.16
CA ILE A 798 -4.11 20.83 -7.30
C ILE A 798 -3.61 22.24 -6.94
N HIS A 799 -4.46 23.08 -6.35
CA HIS A 799 -4.09 24.44 -5.93
C HIS A 799 -2.96 24.45 -4.89
N LYS A 800 -2.94 23.45 -3.99
CA LYS A 800 -1.87 23.24 -3.00
C LYS A 800 -0.61 22.57 -3.58
N GLY A 801 -0.56 22.29 -4.88
CA GLY A 801 0.58 21.66 -5.54
C GLY A 801 0.84 20.22 -5.11
N LEU A 802 -0.19 19.52 -4.64
CA LEU A 802 -0.10 18.11 -4.27
C LEU A 802 -0.08 17.22 -5.53
N ILE A 803 0.68 16.14 -5.47
CA ILE A 803 0.78 15.13 -6.54
C ILE A 803 0.06 13.82 -6.21
N TYR A 804 -0.47 13.68 -4.99
CA TYR A 804 -1.40 12.63 -4.57
C TYR A 804 -2.59 13.26 -3.82
N PRO A 805 -3.77 12.60 -3.77
CA PRO A 805 -4.88 13.03 -2.93
C PRO A 805 -4.51 13.07 -1.45
N ARG A 806 -5.24 13.83 -0.63
CA ARG A 806 -5.13 13.72 0.83
C ARG A 806 -5.56 12.33 1.31
N ILE A 807 -4.99 11.88 2.43
CA ILE A 807 -5.24 10.52 2.94
C ILE A 807 -6.70 10.32 3.38
N GLU A 808 -7.37 11.39 3.81
CA GLU A 808 -8.81 11.42 4.08
C GLU A 808 -9.67 11.06 2.84
N ARG A 809 -9.13 11.27 1.63
CA ARG A 809 -9.75 10.91 0.36
C ARG A 809 -9.29 9.57 -0.20
N VAL A 810 -8.55 8.75 0.56
CA VAL A 810 -8.09 7.43 0.09
C VAL A 810 -9.25 6.53 -0.38
N ARG A 811 -10.45 6.73 0.17
CA ARG A 811 -11.67 6.00 -0.19
C ARG A 811 -12.33 6.49 -1.49
N ASP A 812 -12.34 7.81 -1.73
CA ASP A 812 -12.71 8.37 -3.04
C ASP A 812 -11.74 7.87 -4.13
N ALA A 813 -10.44 7.93 -3.84
CA ALA A 813 -9.38 7.52 -4.75
C ALA A 813 -9.48 6.02 -5.06
N SER A 814 -9.69 5.18 -4.05
CA SER A 814 -9.86 3.72 -4.23
C SER A 814 -11.09 3.38 -5.09
N LEU A 815 -12.19 4.14 -4.99
CA LEU A 815 -13.36 3.98 -5.86
C LEU A 815 -13.05 4.34 -7.32
N ILE A 816 -12.34 5.45 -7.55
CA ILE A 816 -11.92 5.87 -8.90
C ILE A 816 -10.96 4.83 -9.50
N VAL A 817 -9.98 4.38 -8.71
CA VAL A 817 -9.03 3.32 -9.11
C VAL A 817 -9.75 2.02 -9.42
N ALA A 818 -10.67 1.57 -8.57
CA ALA A 818 -11.45 0.35 -8.80
C ALA A 818 -12.26 0.43 -10.10
N ARG A 819 -12.94 1.56 -10.36
CA ARG A 819 -13.69 1.79 -11.60
C ARG A 819 -12.80 1.65 -12.84
N GLU A 820 -11.67 2.34 -12.87
CA GLU A 820 -10.79 2.30 -14.05
C GLU A 820 -10.09 0.94 -14.21
N VAL A 821 -9.76 0.26 -13.10
CA VAL A 821 -9.29 -1.14 -13.09
C VAL A 821 -10.35 -2.10 -13.63
N MET A 822 -11.63 -1.91 -13.28
CA MET A 822 -12.73 -2.70 -13.87
C MET A 822 -12.82 -2.50 -15.38
N LYS A 823 -12.78 -1.24 -15.86
CA LYS A 823 -12.76 -0.93 -17.30
C LYS A 823 -11.54 -1.56 -17.99
N ALA A 824 -10.36 -1.53 -17.36
CA ALA A 824 -9.16 -2.19 -17.88
C ALA A 824 -9.33 -3.71 -17.98
N ALA A 825 -9.97 -4.35 -16.99
CA ALA A 825 -10.28 -5.77 -17.02
C ALA A 825 -11.22 -6.16 -18.17
N ARG A 826 -12.22 -5.32 -18.52
CA ARG A 826 -13.05 -5.52 -19.73
C ARG A 826 -12.23 -5.35 -21.00
N ARG A 827 -11.48 -4.25 -21.16
CA ARG A 827 -10.63 -3.99 -22.34
C ARG A 827 -9.61 -5.10 -22.62
N ALA A 828 -9.05 -5.69 -21.56
CA ALA A 828 -8.09 -6.79 -21.65
C ALA A 828 -8.74 -8.18 -21.83
N GLY A 829 -10.07 -8.27 -21.92
CA GLY A 829 -10.79 -9.54 -22.09
C GLY A 829 -10.71 -10.49 -20.88
N VAL A 830 -10.42 -9.97 -19.68
CA VAL A 830 -10.25 -10.78 -18.45
C VAL A 830 -11.40 -10.66 -17.46
N SER A 831 -12.31 -9.68 -17.61
CA SER A 831 -13.53 -9.55 -16.82
C SER A 831 -14.55 -10.66 -17.14
N GLN A 832 -15.30 -11.11 -16.13
CA GLN A 832 -16.42 -12.05 -16.27
C GLN A 832 -17.78 -11.41 -15.95
N LEU A 833 -17.91 -10.07 -16.07
CA LEU A 833 -19.19 -9.39 -16.00
C LEU A 833 -19.95 -9.47 -17.34
N PRO A 834 -21.29 -9.58 -17.36
CA PRO A 834 -22.07 -9.62 -18.60
C PRO A 834 -21.96 -8.34 -19.43
N GLU A 835 -21.86 -8.46 -20.75
CA GLU A 835 -21.71 -7.29 -21.64
C GLU A 835 -22.92 -6.35 -21.61
N SER A 836 -24.13 -6.86 -21.33
CA SER A 836 -25.33 -6.03 -21.12
C SER A 836 -25.18 -5.04 -19.96
N GLN A 837 -24.43 -5.40 -18.93
CA GLN A 837 -24.16 -4.54 -17.77
C GLN A 837 -23.14 -3.43 -18.12
N TRP A 838 -22.21 -3.72 -19.03
CA TRP A 838 -21.28 -2.72 -19.55
C TRP A 838 -21.95 -1.69 -20.46
N VAL A 839 -22.91 -2.12 -21.29
CA VAL A 839 -23.70 -1.23 -22.16
C VAL A 839 -24.47 -0.18 -21.33
N GLU A 840 -25.09 -0.60 -20.23
CA GLU A 840 -25.76 0.32 -19.28
C GLU A 840 -24.78 1.39 -18.74
N TRP A 841 -23.58 0.99 -18.34
CA TRP A 841 -22.56 1.93 -17.86
C TRP A 841 -21.91 2.78 -18.96
N GLU A 842 -22.05 2.42 -20.24
CA GLU A 842 -21.62 3.25 -21.37
C GLU A 842 -22.70 4.26 -21.79
N GLU A 843 -23.98 3.94 -21.59
CA GLU A 843 -25.10 4.88 -21.78
C GLU A 843 -25.15 5.95 -20.66
N TRP A 844 -25.11 5.51 -19.40
CA TRP A 844 -25.25 6.39 -18.23
C TRP A 844 -23.90 6.88 -17.66
N GLY A 845 -22.79 6.39 -18.22
CA GLY A 845 -21.42 6.78 -17.88
C GLY A 845 -20.98 6.41 -16.46
N ASP A 846 -19.88 7.03 -16.04
CA ASP A 846 -19.21 6.73 -14.77
C ASP A 846 -20.08 6.94 -13.52
N VAL A 847 -21.19 7.68 -13.62
CA VAL A 847 -22.13 7.87 -12.51
C VAL A 847 -22.83 6.56 -12.14
N ALA A 848 -23.33 5.81 -13.12
CA ALA A 848 -24.02 4.54 -12.89
C ALA A 848 -23.05 3.47 -12.35
N LEU A 849 -21.85 3.37 -12.94
CA LEU A 849 -20.82 2.44 -12.44
C LEU A 849 -20.32 2.85 -11.04
N ASN A 850 -20.14 4.14 -10.75
CA ASN A 850 -19.81 4.61 -9.39
C ASN A 850 -20.91 4.23 -8.38
N ALA A 851 -22.20 4.36 -8.74
CA ALA A 851 -23.31 3.97 -7.88
C ALA A 851 -23.31 2.46 -7.61
N TRP A 852 -23.18 1.66 -8.68
CA TRP A 852 -23.10 0.20 -8.59
C TRP A 852 -21.90 -0.29 -7.75
N ILE A 853 -20.76 0.40 -7.81
CA ILE A 853 -19.63 0.14 -6.90
C ILE A 853 -19.99 0.49 -5.46
N LYS A 854 -20.61 1.66 -5.21
CA LYS A 854 -21.02 2.11 -3.87
C LYS A 854 -22.00 1.16 -3.17
N GLU A 855 -22.95 0.59 -3.91
CA GLU A 855 -23.88 -0.45 -3.42
C GLU A 855 -23.18 -1.74 -2.94
N ARG A 856 -21.92 -1.98 -3.35
CA ARG A 856 -21.20 -3.25 -3.15
C ARG A 856 -19.96 -3.14 -2.27
N VAL A 857 -19.60 -1.93 -1.84
CA VAL A 857 -18.56 -1.72 -0.84
C VAL A 857 -19.17 -1.64 0.56
N TYR A 858 -18.57 -2.37 1.49
CA TYR A 858 -18.92 -2.33 2.91
C TYR A 858 -18.66 -0.95 3.51
N ASP A 859 -19.71 -0.30 4.02
CA ASP A 859 -19.64 0.93 4.82
C ASP A 859 -20.31 0.69 6.19
N PRO A 860 -19.60 0.82 7.32
CA PRO A 860 -20.17 0.64 8.66
C PRO A 860 -21.07 1.81 9.07
N VAL A 861 -22.27 1.84 8.51
CA VAL A 861 -23.35 2.79 8.85
C VAL A 861 -24.15 2.33 10.07
N SER A 862 -24.65 3.30 10.84
CA SER A 862 -25.43 3.02 12.06
C SER A 862 -26.80 2.43 11.74
N PHE A 863 -27.39 1.72 12.71
CA PHE A 863 -28.73 1.11 12.54
C PHE A 863 -29.81 2.16 12.22
N SER A 864 -29.67 3.37 12.78
CA SER A 864 -30.53 4.54 12.52
C SER A 864 -30.46 5.10 11.10
N GLU A 865 -29.42 4.77 10.33
CA GLU A 865 -29.27 5.18 8.93
C GLU A 865 -29.75 4.08 7.98
N ARG A 866 -29.60 2.80 8.34
CA ARG A 866 -30.16 1.65 7.59
C ARG A 866 -31.70 1.64 7.54
N SER A 867 -32.37 2.43 8.39
CA SER A 867 -33.83 2.66 8.35
C SER A 867 -34.25 3.85 7.46
N ARG A 868 -33.31 4.50 6.76
CA ARG A 868 -33.54 5.69 5.91
C ARG A 868 -33.04 5.52 4.47
N ILE A 869 -32.57 4.32 4.14
CA ILE A 869 -32.08 3.88 2.82
C ILE A 869 -33.00 2.74 2.36
#